data_AF-A0A8B6EL93-F1
#
_entry.id   AF-A0A8B6EL93-F1
#
_cell.length_a   1.000
_cell.length_b   1.000
_cell.length_c   1.000
_cell.angle_alpha   90.00
_cell.angle_beta   90.00
_cell.angle_gamma   90.00
#
_symmetry.space_group_name_H-M   'P 1'
#
loop_
_entity.id
_entity.type
_entity.pdbx_description
1 polymer ?
#
loop_
_entity_poly.entity_id
_entity_poly.type
_entity_poly.pdbx_seq_one_letter_code
_entity_poly.pdbx_strand_id
1 'polypeptide(L)'
;MIYLINFHLIINKTTDIVYIFHIEISNGAPCSETAQCTDTNAYCTENVCNCKAGYFEDATKENSCTVEEGVVGFCPDVRHTCYVENSECINTVCYCLHTHYRVNGEQCVSKKPNGAECTESYQCTDTQAECVDHLCTCKDGLFEDTNTNNATTCKEKYELGSTCSRDILDQCADDNAECRVDAFDTYKCLCKPTHYKIGNKCVPRIVENGECKHGGNEKQCLDTMVCKKVDGVYKCQYENESALGRSCTASTISDGSIDQCTVNDAECREDVDGIIKCLCKTTYYQSSNADCIPRKGLNEICIKNGSNLQCVEGTYCKMVDNEYQCKEEIENALGSSCTASTTNDGFNDQCTVHEAECREDIDGIIKCLCKTTHYQSSNDDCIPRKGLNEICIKNGSNLQCVEGTYCKMVDNVYKCQEEIENALGSSCTASTTNDGFNDQCTVPDAECREDIDGITKCLCKTTYYQSSNGDCIPRKGINELCIKNGSNLQCVDATYCKMVDNVYKCLGEMETYTGNKFTSTTEFSDPNTNCIENMCQCKHGFFKDTDTSICQPKIGLETSCPPKSTDQCADDNAECDKDDSGVFKCGCKTTHYNSNNQCLPRKAENEECDKGGHELQCFDNASCDLVNNVYKCNGANEMLPSLFCMILTILVLLH
;
A
#
# COMPACT_ATOMS: atom_id res chain seq x y z
N MET A 1 26.75 -17.68 -59.59
CA MET A 1 27.44 -18.71 -58.79
C MET A 1 28.80 -18.98 -59.41
N ILE A 2 29.87 -18.55 -58.76
CA ILE A 2 31.25 -18.90 -59.11
C ILE A 2 31.65 -19.95 -58.07
N TYR A 3 31.77 -21.22 -58.48
CA TYR A 3 32.28 -22.27 -57.60
C TYR A 3 33.81 -22.15 -57.53
N LEU A 4 34.36 -21.95 -56.32
CA LEU A 4 35.79 -22.07 -56.07
C LEU A 4 36.13 -23.56 -55.96
N ILE A 5 36.69 -24.14 -57.02
CA ILE A 5 37.13 -25.53 -57.03
C ILE A 5 38.62 -25.56 -56.65
N ASN A 6 38.94 -26.08 -55.46
CA ASN A 6 40.32 -26.34 -55.07
C ASN A 6 40.79 -27.70 -55.63
N PHE A 7 41.89 -27.71 -56.38
CA PHE A 7 42.43 -28.91 -57.01
C PHE A 7 43.60 -29.49 -56.19
N HIS A 8 43.40 -30.65 -55.57
CA HIS A 8 44.49 -31.46 -55.03
C HIS A 8 44.80 -32.64 -55.95
N LEU A 9 45.98 -32.63 -56.58
CA LEU A 9 46.47 -33.71 -57.43
C LEU A 9 47.24 -34.72 -56.58
N ILE A 10 46.69 -35.92 -56.36
CA ILE A 10 47.42 -37.03 -55.74
C ILE A 10 47.86 -38.00 -56.84
N ILE A 11 49.16 -38.02 -57.14
CA ILE A 11 49.73 -38.95 -58.13
C ILE A 11 50.15 -40.22 -57.39
N ASN A 12 49.43 -41.33 -57.61
CA ASN A 12 49.86 -42.65 -57.14
C ASN A 12 50.60 -43.40 -58.26
N LYS A 13 51.64 -44.16 -57.90
CA LYS A 13 52.68 -44.69 -58.83
C LYS A 13 52.25 -45.79 -59.81
N THR A 14 50.96 -46.00 -60.02
CA THR A 14 50.42 -47.01 -60.94
C THR A 14 49.26 -46.42 -61.73
N THR A 15 49.58 -45.87 -62.90
CA THR A 15 48.80 -45.58 -64.13
C THR A 15 47.30 -45.21 -64.14
N ASP A 16 46.63 -45.05 -63.01
CA ASP A 16 45.26 -44.52 -62.96
C ASP A 16 45.24 -43.17 -62.23
N ILE A 17 45.08 -42.09 -62.99
CA ILE A 17 44.86 -40.75 -62.44
C ILE A 17 43.39 -40.69 -62.00
N VAL A 18 43.14 -40.89 -60.70
CA VAL A 18 41.83 -40.65 -60.10
C VAL A 18 41.77 -39.18 -59.69
N TYR A 19 41.00 -38.38 -60.42
CA TYR A 19 40.66 -37.02 -60.00
C TYR A 19 39.61 -37.11 -58.89
N ILE A 20 40.01 -36.92 -57.64
CA ILE A 20 39.08 -36.79 -56.53
C ILE A 20 38.71 -35.31 -56.42
N PHE A 21 37.51 -34.96 -56.88
CA PHE A 21 36.93 -33.63 -56.68
C PHE A 21 36.34 -33.58 -55.27
N HIS A 22 36.96 -32.82 -54.36
CA HIS A 22 36.25 -32.37 -53.16
C HIS A 22 35.45 -31.13 -53.56
N ILE A 23 34.16 -31.32 -53.80
CA ILE A 23 33.22 -30.22 -53.95
C ILE A 23 32.69 -29.93 -52.55
N GLU A 24 33.12 -28.81 -52.01
CA GLU A 24 32.60 -28.24 -50.77
C GLU A 24 31.26 -27.58 -51.07
N ILE A 25 30.18 -28.11 -50.49
CA ILE A 25 28.79 -27.74 -50.76
C ILE A 25 28.19 -27.09 -49.50
N SER A 26 27.57 -25.92 -49.67
CA SER A 26 26.91 -25.17 -48.61
C SER A 26 25.67 -25.84 -48.01
N ASN A 27 25.20 -25.38 -46.84
CA ASN A 27 23.83 -25.70 -46.37
C ASN A 27 22.78 -25.31 -47.42
N GLY A 28 21.71 -26.10 -47.50
CA GLY A 28 20.66 -25.94 -48.52
C GLY A 28 21.08 -26.33 -49.94
N ALA A 29 22.37 -26.59 -50.21
CA ALA A 29 22.84 -27.02 -51.51
C ALA A 29 22.79 -28.56 -51.65
N PRO A 30 22.67 -29.06 -52.89
CA PRO A 30 22.41 -30.46 -53.13
C PRO A 30 23.64 -31.32 -52.84
N CYS A 31 23.46 -32.43 -52.15
CA CYS A 31 24.52 -33.35 -51.76
C CYS A 31 24.14 -34.80 -52.11
N SER A 32 25.14 -35.67 -52.26
CA SER A 32 25.00 -37.12 -52.33
C SER A 32 25.54 -37.81 -51.08
N GLU A 33 26.44 -37.17 -50.33
CA GLU A 33 27.05 -37.71 -49.10
C GLU A 33 27.28 -36.59 -48.06
N THR A 34 27.23 -36.93 -46.76
CA THR A 34 27.44 -35.97 -45.66
C THR A 34 28.79 -35.27 -45.71
N ALA A 35 29.84 -35.92 -46.25
CA ALA A 35 31.18 -35.34 -46.37
C ALA A 35 31.24 -34.14 -47.34
N GLN A 36 30.20 -33.91 -48.14
CA GLN A 36 30.14 -32.79 -49.06
C GLN A 36 29.63 -31.51 -48.39
N CYS A 37 28.95 -31.59 -47.24
CA CYS A 37 28.46 -30.41 -46.54
C CYS A 37 29.64 -29.67 -45.88
N THR A 38 29.79 -28.38 -46.16
CA THR A 38 30.90 -27.55 -45.66
C THR A 38 30.87 -27.33 -44.16
N ASP A 39 29.67 -27.29 -43.58
CA ASP A 39 29.52 -27.13 -42.14
C ASP A 39 29.64 -28.50 -41.46
N THR A 40 30.58 -28.62 -40.50
CA THR A 40 30.77 -29.84 -39.72
C THR A 40 29.52 -30.25 -38.92
N ASN A 41 28.59 -29.31 -38.71
CA ASN A 41 27.32 -29.50 -38.04
C ASN A 41 26.16 -29.71 -39.01
N ALA A 42 26.41 -29.94 -40.29
CA ALA A 42 25.41 -30.34 -41.27
C ALA A 42 25.52 -31.83 -41.63
N TYR A 43 24.43 -32.40 -42.16
CA TYR A 43 24.36 -33.75 -42.70
C TYR A 43 23.52 -33.80 -43.97
N CYS A 44 23.86 -34.70 -44.88
CA CYS A 44 23.17 -34.83 -46.15
C CYS A 44 21.90 -35.68 -45.99
N THR A 45 20.73 -35.08 -46.17
CA THR A 45 19.42 -35.75 -46.11
C THR A 45 18.58 -35.33 -47.29
N GLU A 46 17.96 -36.31 -47.96
CA GLU A 46 17.13 -36.07 -49.17
C GLU A 46 17.86 -35.31 -50.28
N ASN A 47 19.16 -35.55 -50.40
CA ASN A 47 20.08 -34.84 -51.29
C ASN A 47 20.23 -33.34 -50.99
N VAL A 48 20.01 -32.89 -49.76
CA VAL A 48 20.23 -31.50 -49.33
C VAL A 48 21.02 -31.49 -48.01
N CYS A 49 21.99 -30.59 -47.89
CA CYS A 49 22.71 -30.37 -46.63
C CYS A 49 21.80 -29.67 -45.62
N ASN A 50 21.45 -30.38 -44.55
CA ASN A 50 20.60 -29.90 -43.46
C ASN A 50 21.41 -29.83 -42.15
N CYS A 51 21.11 -28.86 -41.29
CA CYS A 51 21.75 -28.78 -39.98
C CYS A 51 21.38 -29.98 -39.10
N LYS A 52 22.38 -30.55 -38.42
CA LYS A 52 22.20 -31.62 -37.43
C LYS A 52 21.23 -31.15 -36.33
N ALA A 53 20.56 -32.09 -35.68
CA ALA A 53 19.71 -31.76 -34.52
C ALA A 53 20.48 -30.92 -33.49
N GLY A 54 19.86 -29.86 -32.97
CA GLY A 54 20.50 -28.88 -32.08
C GLY A 54 21.25 -27.76 -32.82
N TYR A 55 21.15 -27.67 -34.14
CA TYR A 55 21.69 -26.59 -34.95
C TYR A 55 20.64 -26.05 -35.93
N PHE A 56 20.66 -24.75 -36.18
CA PHE A 56 19.81 -24.07 -37.15
C PHE A 56 20.65 -23.28 -38.17
N GLU A 57 20.07 -23.00 -39.33
CA GLU A 57 20.72 -22.20 -40.36
C GLU A 57 20.74 -20.72 -39.94
N ASP A 58 21.93 -20.16 -39.76
CA ASP A 58 22.10 -18.74 -39.44
C ASP A 58 21.81 -17.90 -40.69
N ALA A 59 20.64 -17.24 -40.72
CA ALA A 59 20.25 -16.39 -41.84
C ALA A 59 21.23 -15.23 -42.12
N THR A 60 22.08 -14.87 -41.15
CA THR A 60 23.09 -13.82 -41.29
C THR A 60 24.44 -14.34 -41.78
N LYS A 61 24.70 -15.64 -41.64
CA LYS A 61 25.91 -16.32 -42.13
C LYS A 61 25.50 -17.36 -43.15
N GLU A 62 25.45 -16.92 -44.40
CA GLU A 62 25.15 -17.76 -45.56
C GLU A 62 25.93 -19.08 -45.44
N ASN A 63 25.18 -20.17 -45.24
CA ASN A 63 25.67 -21.55 -45.18
C ASN A 63 26.34 -22.01 -43.87
N SER A 64 26.01 -21.42 -42.72
CA SER A 64 26.48 -21.90 -41.41
C SER A 64 25.35 -22.46 -40.54
N CYS A 65 25.61 -23.61 -39.91
CA CYS A 65 24.78 -24.20 -38.86
C CYS A 65 25.24 -23.68 -37.50
N THR A 66 24.47 -22.77 -36.91
CA THR A 66 24.70 -22.28 -35.55
C THR A 66 23.95 -23.13 -34.54
N VAL A 67 24.54 -23.29 -33.36
CA VAL A 67 23.94 -24.04 -32.26
C VAL A 67 22.63 -23.38 -31.85
N GLU A 68 21.55 -24.15 -31.76
CA GLU A 68 20.25 -23.70 -31.27
C GLU A 68 20.37 -23.15 -29.83
N GLU A 69 19.62 -22.09 -29.53
CA GLU A 69 19.64 -21.50 -28.19
C GLU A 69 19.29 -22.55 -27.13
N GLY A 70 20.07 -22.59 -26.04
CA GLY A 70 19.88 -23.52 -24.92
C GLY A 70 20.58 -24.88 -25.04
N VAL A 71 21.19 -25.22 -26.17
CA VAL A 71 21.95 -26.48 -26.33
C VAL A 71 23.28 -26.43 -25.58
N VAL A 72 23.49 -27.31 -24.60
CA VAL A 72 24.72 -27.39 -23.78
C VAL A 72 25.58 -28.62 -24.06
N GLY A 73 25.12 -29.55 -24.90
CA GLY A 73 25.91 -30.72 -25.29
C GLY A 73 25.09 -31.77 -26.03
N PHE A 74 25.66 -32.98 -26.13
CA PHE A 74 25.03 -34.14 -26.76
C PHE A 74 24.92 -35.30 -25.77
N CYS A 75 23.86 -36.09 -25.91
CA CYS A 75 23.61 -37.31 -25.13
C CYS A 75 23.63 -38.54 -26.06
N PRO A 76 24.20 -39.69 -25.64
CA PRO A 76 24.37 -40.87 -26.49
C PRO A 76 23.05 -41.43 -27.05
N ASP A 77 21.98 -41.39 -26.26
CA ASP A 77 20.62 -41.72 -26.68
C ASP A 77 19.58 -41.08 -25.72
N VAL A 78 18.29 -41.17 -26.05
CA VAL A 78 17.16 -40.60 -25.27
C VAL A 78 17.00 -41.15 -23.85
N ARG A 79 17.73 -42.21 -23.47
CA ARG A 79 17.71 -42.78 -22.11
C ARG A 79 18.90 -42.34 -21.26
N HIS A 80 19.90 -41.68 -21.85
CA HIS A 80 21.03 -41.15 -21.12
C HIS A 80 20.74 -39.73 -20.62
N THR A 81 21.08 -39.49 -19.37
CA THR A 81 21.07 -38.15 -18.79
C THR A 81 22.19 -37.32 -19.38
N CYS A 82 21.94 -36.04 -19.57
CA CYS A 82 22.97 -35.09 -19.94
C CYS A 82 24.04 -34.96 -18.85
N TYR A 83 25.29 -34.73 -19.25
CA TYR A 83 26.40 -34.51 -18.31
C TYR A 83 26.32 -33.17 -17.58
N VAL A 84 25.58 -32.20 -18.15
CA VAL A 84 25.38 -30.86 -17.60
C VAL A 84 24.18 -30.90 -16.64
N GLU A 85 24.36 -30.45 -15.41
CA GLU A 85 23.25 -30.34 -14.46
C GLU A 85 22.16 -29.39 -14.97
N ASN A 86 20.91 -29.64 -14.59
CA ASN A 86 19.75 -28.84 -15.03
C ASN A 86 19.57 -28.80 -16.56
N SER A 87 19.91 -29.90 -17.23
CA SER A 87 19.64 -30.09 -18.66
C SER A 87 18.89 -31.41 -18.92
N GLU A 88 18.12 -31.44 -20.00
CA GLU A 88 17.36 -32.60 -20.45
C GLU A 88 17.77 -33.03 -21.86
N CYS A 89 17.79 -34.34 -22.09
CA CYS A 89 18.18 -34.94 -23.37
C CYS A 89 16.96 -35.07 -24.29
N ILE A 90 16.89 -34.26 -25.34
CA ILE A 90 15.84 -34.30 -26.36
C ILE A 90 16.51 -34.63 -27.70
N ASN A 91 16.15 -35.77 -28.31
CA ASN A 91 16.68 -36.20 -29.60
C ASN A 91 18.22 -36.18 -29.70
N THR A 92 18.91 -36.77 -28.72
CA THR A 92 20.40 -36.82 -28.63
C THR A 92 21.09 -35.47 -28.37
N VAL A 93 20.33 -34.41 -28.10
CA VAL A 93 20.84 -33.08 -27.77
C VAL A 93 20.43 -32.71 -26.36
N CYS A 94 21.36 -32.14 -25.60
CA CYS A 94 21.13 -31.67 -24.24
C CYS A 94 20.73 -30.21 -24.24
N TYR A 95 19.52 -29.91 -23.80
CA TYR A 95 18.99 -28.55 -23.64
C TYR A 95 18.92 -28.20 -22.17
N CYS A 96 19.20 -26.95 -21.80
CA CYS A 96 18.86 -26.49 -20.46
C CYS A 96 17.36 -26.69 -20.20
N LEU A 97 17.02 -27.09 -18.97
CA LEU A 97 15.63 -27.14 -18.53
C LEU A 97 14.98 -25.76 -18.76
N HIS A 98 13.66 -25.72 -18.99
CA HIS A 98 12.95 -24.48 -19.30
C HIS A 98 13.15 -23.34 -18.25
N THR A 99 13.44 -23.70 -17.00
CA THR A 99 13.74 -22.79 -15.88
C THR A 99 15.21 -22.32 -15.84
N HIS A 100 16.04 -22.74 -16.78
CA HIS A 100 17.46 -22.46 -16.85
C HIS A 100 17.83 -21.88 -18.23
N TYR A 101 19.00 -21.24 -18.31
CA TYR A 101 19.58 -20.77 -19.55
C TYR A 101 21.08 -21.10 -19.62
N ARG A 102 21.59 -21.08 -20.85
CA ARG A 102 22.97 -21.43 -21.14
C ARG A 102 23.91 -20.26 -20.84
N VAL A 103 24.97 -20.52 -20.07
CA VAL A 103 26.07 -19.59 -19.81
C VAL A 103 27.38 -20.18 -20.30
N ASN A 104 28.17 -19.36 -21.02
CA ASN A 104 29.51 -19.69 -21.51
C ASN A 104 29.62 -21.01 -22.29
N GLY A 105 28.53 -21.47 -22.90
CA GLY A 105 28.56 -22.66 -23.74
C GLY A 105 28.34 -23.99 -23.01
N GLU A 106 28.52 -24.05 -21.69
CA GLU A 106 28.76 -25.31 -20.97
C GLU A 106 27.88 -25.53 -19.74
N GLN A 107 27.23 -24.48 -19.20
CA GLN A 107 26.46 -24.56 -17.96
C GLN A 107 25.03 -24.11 -18.15
N CYS A 108 24.10 -24.78 -17.47
CA CYS A 108 22.72 -24.36 -17.33
C CYS A 108 22.53 -23.72 -15.95
N VAL A 109 22.32 -22.41 -15.92
CA VAL A 109 22.06 -21.64 -14.69
C VAL A 109 20.60 -21.24 -14.64
N SER A 110 20.04 -21.11 -13.44
CA SER A 110 18.64 -20.71 -13.27
C SER A 110 18.38 -19.38 -13.95
N LYS A 111 17.23 -19.28 -14.62
CA LYS A 111 16.71 -18.01 -15.11
C LYS A 111 16.46 -17.05 -13.94
N LYS A 112 16.53 -15.77 -14.26
CA LYS A 112 16.52 -14.66 -13.32
C LYS A 112 15.10 -14.12 -13.18
N PRO A 113 14.59 -13.91 -11.96
CA PRO A 113 13.25 -13.37 -11.76
C PRO A 113 13.15 -11.92 -12.29
N ASN A 114 11.93 -11.41 -12.41
CA ASN A 114 11.72 -10.01 -12.75
C ASN A 114 12.41 -9.08 -11.73
N GLY A 115 12.91 -7.95 -12.20
CA GLY A 115 13.74 -7.01 -11.44
C GLY A 115 15.20 -7.44 -11.23
N ALA A 116 15.59 -8.67 -11.60
CA ALA A 116 16.98 -9.09 -11.50
C ALA A 116 17.83 -8.63 -12.68
N GLU A 117 19.12 -8.43 -12.44
CA GLU A 117 20.06 -7.99 -13.48
C GLU A 117 20.19 -9.00 -14.62
N CYS A 118 20.13 -8.57 -15.87
CA CYS A 118 20.26 -9.41 -17.05
C CYS A 118 21.16 -8.76 -18.12
N THR A 119 21.63 -9.57 -19.05
CA THR A 119 22.30 -9.08 -20.26
C THR A 119 21.47 -9.34 -21.52
N GLU A 120 20.61 -10.36 -21.50
CA GLU A 120 19.80 -10.80 -22.64
C GLU A 120 18.43 -11.31 -22.15
N SER A 121 17.38 -11.11 -22.96
CA SER A 121 15.98 -11.37 -22.56
C SER A 121 15.69 -12.83 -22.23
N TYR A 122 16.38 -13.80 -22.85
CA TYR A 122 16.16 -15.22 -22.55
C TYR A 122 16.60 -15.61 -21.13
N GLN A 123 17.34 -14.74 -20.44
CA GLN A 123 17.78 -14.98 -19.07
C GLN A 123 16.65 -14.81 -18.07
N CYS A 124 15.55 -14.14 -18.45
CA CYS A 124 14.43 -13.87 -17.56
C CYS A 124 13.53 -15.10 -17.39
N THR A 125 13.11 -15.36 -16.15
CA THR A 125 12.31 -16.53 -15.78
C THR A 125 10.94 -16.49 -16.43
N ASP A 126 10.32 -15.32 -16.46
CA ASP A 126 9.06 -15.12 -17.17
C ASP A 126 9.30 -14.93 -18.67
N THR A 127 8.66 -15.77 -19.48
CA THR A 127 8.68 -15.66 -20.95
C THR A 127 8.07 -14.35 -21.50
N GLN A 128 7.30 -13.67 -20.66
CA GLN A 128 6.68 -12.38 -20.93
C GLN A 128 7.52 -11.21 -20.37
N ALA A 129 8.67 -11.48 -19.77
CA ALA A 129 9.68 -10.48 -19.46
C ALA A 129 10.74 -10.39 -20.59
N GLU A 130 11.43 -9.26 -20.62
CA GLU A 130 12.57 -8.99 -21.48
C GLU A 130 13.64 -8.20 -20.71
N CYS A 131 14.86 -8.16 -21.24
CA CYS A 131 15.97 -7.48 -20.60
C CYS A 131 16.05 -6.02 -21.07
N VAL A 132 15.54 -5.08 -20.26
CA VAL A 132 15.57 -3.64 -20.53
C VAL A 132 16.44 -2.96 -19.48
N ASP A 133 17.37 -2.13 -19.92
CA ASP A 133 18.32 -1.41 -19.03
C ASP A 133 19.02 -2.33 -18.01
N HIS A 134 19.41 -3.51 -18.49
CA HIS A 134 20.03 -4.57 -17.68
C HIS A 134 19.15 -5.16 -16.58
N LEU A 135 17.82 -5.00 -16.63
CA LEU A 135 16.89 -5.61 -15.68
C LEU A 135 15.82 -6.42 -16.41
N CYS A 136 15.42 -7.55 -15.82
CA CYS A 136 14.30 -8.33 -16.33
C CYS A 136 12.99 -7.59 -16.04
N THR A 137 12.41 -6.95 -17.06
CA THR A 137 11.18 -6.17 -16.96
C THR A 137 10.07 -6.82 -17.77
N CYS A 138 8.82 -6.69 -17.34
CA CYS A 138 7.69 -7.14 -18.15
C CYS A 138 7.63 -6.40 -19.47
N LYS A 139 7.31 -7.12 -20.57
CA LYS A 139 7.10 -6.52 -21.89
C LYS A 139 5.96 -5.48 -21.85
N ASP A 140 5.98 -4.55 -22.81
CA ASP A 140 4.95 -3.53 -22.96
C ASP A 140 3.52 -4.10 -22.90
N GLY A 141 2.66 -3.45 -22.12
CA GLY A 141 1.26 -3.86 -21.89
C GLY A 141 1.07 -4.88 -20.77
N LEU A 142 2.16 -5.30 -20.11
CA LEU A 142 2.13 -6.19 -18.95
C LEU A 142 2.61 -5.45 -17.69
N PHE A 143 2.28 -5.97 -16.51
CA PHE A 143 2.76 -5.50 -15.22
C PHE A 143 3.26 -6.66 -14.36
N GLU A 144 4.12 -6.36 -13.40
CA GLU A 144 4.66 -7.33 -12.45
C GLU A 144 3.67 -7.62 -11.32
N ASP A 145 3.17 -8.85 -11.24
CA ASP A 145 2.30 -9.31 -10.15
C ASP A 145 3.14 -10.02 -9.08
N THR A 146 3.20 -9.39 -7.90
CA THR A 146 3.92 -9.89 -6.71
C THR A 146 3.05 -10.78 -5.81
N ASN A 147 1.75 -10.93 -6.07
CA ASN A 147 0.81 -11.60 -5.15
C ASN A 147 0.86 -13.14 -5.19
N THR A 148 1.57 -13.75 -6.14
CA THR A 148 1.64 -15.21 -6.27
C THR A 148 2.91 -15.79 -5.66
N ASN A 149 2.85 -16.24 -4.40
CA ASN A 149 3.83 -17.14 -3.78
C ASN A 149 5.31 -16.73 -3.94
N ASN A 150 5.65 -15.45 -3.79
CA ASN A 150 7.01 -14.90 -3.98
C ASN A 150 7.61 -15.07 -5.38
N ALA A 151 6.82 -15.49 -6.38
CA ALA A 151 7.23 -15.53 -7.77
C ALA A 151 6.59 -14.36 -8.51
N THR A 152 7.41 -13.42 -8.95
CA THR A 152 6.97 -12.32 -9.80
C THR A 152 6.70 -12.84 -11.20
N THR A 153 5.46 -12.64 -11.64
CA THR A 153 4.98 -13.02 -12.98
C THR A 153 4.44 -11.79 -13.69
N CYS A 154 4.61 -11.73 -15.00
CA CYS A 154 4.07 -10.67 -15.83
C CYS A 154 2.62 -11.00 -16.20
N LYS A 155 1.71 -10.07 -15.94
CA LYS A 155 0.28 -10.18 -16.29
C LYS A 155 -0.17 -9.03 -17.15
N GLU A 156 -1.19 -9.25 -17.98
CA GLU A 156 -1.78 -8.18 -18.79
C GLU A 156 -2.34 -7.07 -17.92
N LYS A 157 -2.00 -5.82 -18.25
CA LYS A 157 -2.57 -4.65 -17.57
C LYS A 157 -4.09 -4.62 -17.71
N TYR A 158 -4.77 -4.23 -16.65
CA TYR A 158 -6.21 -4.18 -16.54
C TYR A 158 -6.81 -2.96 -17.25
N GLU A 159 -7.91 -3.18 -17.98
CA GLU A 159 -8.69 -2.10 -18.59
C GLU A 159 -9.35 -1.16 -17.56
N LEU A 160 -9.70 0.04 -17.99
CA LEU A 160 -10.39 1.03 -17.15
C LEU A 160 -11.72 0.51 -16.57
N GLY A 161 -11.83 0.55 -15.25
CA GLY A 161 -12.99 0.09 -14.47
C GLY A 161 -12.87 -1.35 -13.96
N SER A 162 -11.84 -2.10 -14.39
CA SER A 162 -11.52 -3.40 -13.83
C SER A 162 -10.99 -3.28 -12.40
N THR A 163 -11.26 -4.29 -11.58
CA THR A 163 -10.74 -4.38 -10.22
C THR A 163 -9.22 -4.50 -10.24
N CYS A 164 -8.54 -3.80 -9.33
CA CYS A 164 -7.09 -3.83 -9.17
C CYS A 164 -6.71 -3.94 -7.69
N SER A 165 -5.46 -4.28 -7.40
CA SER A 165 -4.93 -4.29 -6.03
C SER A 165 -4.25 -2.97 -5.67
N ARG A 166 -4.39 -2.46 -4.45
CA ARG A 166 -3.67 -1.22 -4.08
C ARG A 166 -2.15 -1.41 -4.05
N ASP A 167 -1.69 -2.62 -3.77
CA ASP A 167 -0.30 -2.91 -3.42
C ASP A 167 0.59 -3.19 -4.64
N ILE A 168 0.01 -3.23 -5.84
CA ILE A 168 0.76 -3.43 -7.08
C ILE A 168 0.69 -2.14 -7.91
N LEU A 169 1.85 -1.60 -8.25
CA LEU A 169 1.94 -0.44 -9.13
C LEU A 169 1.70 -0.83 -10.60
N ASP A 170 1.30 0.14 -11.43
CA ASP A 170 1.24 0.00 -12.89
C ASP A 170 0.33 -1.13 -13.46
N GLN A 171 -0.67 -1.56 -12.68
CA GLN A 171 -1.65 -2.56 -13.13
C GLN A 171 -2.59 -2.08 -14.23
N CYS A 172 -2.70 -0.78 -14.48
CA CYS A 172 -3.75 -0.23 -15.34
C CYS A 172 -3.21 0.00 -16.75
N ALA A 173 -3.95 -0.45 -17.77
CA ALA A 173 -3.50 -0.47 -19.17
C ALA A 173 -3.29 0.93 -19.79
N ASP A 174 -3.90 1.96 -19.20
CA ASP A 174 -3.70 3.35 -19.60
C ASP A 174 -2.75 4.02 -18.60
N ASP A 175 -1.66 4.61 -19.08
CA ASP A 175 -0.64 5.27 -18.24
C ASP A 175 -1.19 6.46 -17.43
N ASN A 176 -2.34 7.00 -17.83
CA ASN A 176 -3.05 8.06 -17.12
C ASN A 176 -4.16 7.53 -16.21
N ALA A 177 -4.18 6.22 -15.98
CA ALA A 177 -4.99 5.58 -14.96
C ALA A 177 -4.14 5.16 -13.75
N GLU A 178 -4.81 4.97 -12.62
CA GLU A 178 -4.21 4.49 -11.38
C GLU A 178 -5.24 3.64 -10.63
N CYS A 179 -4.75 2.73 -9.79
CA CYS A 179 -5.62 1.89 -8.98
C CYS A 179 -6.17 2.68 -7.79
N ARG A 180 -7.48 2.96 -7.81
CA ARG A 180 -8.13 3.80 -6.79
C ARG A 180 -9.49 3.26 -6.37
N VAL A 181 -9.88 3.66 -5.17
CA VAL A 181 -11.20 3.37 -4.62
C VAL A 181 -12.27 4.11 -5.42
N ASP A 182 -13.27 3.39 -5.90
CA ASP A 182 -14.45 3.95 -6.56
C ASP A 182 -15.53 4.39 -5.55
N ALA A 183 -16.70 4.82 -6.04
CA ALA A 183 -17.80 5.28 -5.19
C ALA A 183 -18.43 4.17 -4.31
N PHE A 184 -17.99 2.92 -4.45
CA PHE A 184 -18.51 1.75 -3.72
C PHE A 184 -17.44 1.10 -2.84
N ASP A 185 -16.37 1.83 -2.51
CA ASP A 185 -15.24 1.33 -1.72
C ASP A 185 -14.50 0.14 -2.37
N THR A 186 -14.52 0.03 -3.71
CA THR A 186 -13.79 -1.02 -4.44
C THR A 186 -12.62 -0.44 -5.24
N TYR A 187 -11.44 -1.05 -5.14
CA TYR A 187 -10.26 -0.64 -5.91
C TYR A 187 -10.43 -0.99 -7.39
N LYS A 188 -10.39 0.02 -8.26
CA LYS A 188 -10.52 -0.11 -9.71
C LYS A 188 -9.50 0.75 -10.44
N CYS A 189 -9.17 0.36 -11.67
CA CYS A 189 -8.38 1.19 -12.57
C CYS A 189 -9.20 2.39 -13.03
N LEU A 190 -8.92 3.56 -12.44
CA LEU A 190 -9.63 4.82 -12.70
C LEU A 190 -8.64 5.85 -13.25
N CYS A 191 -9.13 6.81 -14.04
CA CYS A 191 -8.28 7.91 -14.50
C CYS A 191 -7.73 8.71 -13.31
N LYS A 192 -6.47 9.11 -13.40
CA LYS A 192 -5.82 10.07 -12.47
C LYS A 192 -6.71 11.32 -12.30
N PRO A 193 -6.67 12.05 -11.17
CA PRO A 193 -7.55 13.20 -10.92
C PRO A 193 -7.50 14.27 -12.02
N THR A 194 -6.33 14.41 -12.67
CA THR A 194 -6.08 15.35 -13.76
C THR A 194 -6.61 14.88 -15.12
N HIS A 195 -7.19 13.69 -15.19
CA HIS A 195 -7.69 13.05 -16.41
C HIS A 195 -9.17 12.65 -16.26
N TYR A 196 -9.84 12.47 -17.39
CA TYR A 196 -11.19 11.93 -17.47
C TYR A 196 -11.27 10.84 -18.52
N LYS A 197 -12.24 9.94 -18.35
CA LYS A 197 -12.45 8.82 -19.24
C LYS A 197 -13.08 9.31 -20.55
N ILE A 198 -12.58 8.84 -21.70
CA ILE A 198 -13.28 8.84 -22.98
C ILE A 198 -13.10 7.46 -23.59
N GLY A 199 -14.19 6.67 -23.65
CA GLY A 199 -14.11 5.28 -24.08
C GLY A 199 -13.23 4.48 -23.11
N ASN A 200 -12.20 3.79 -23.60
CA ASN A 200 -11.22 3.05 -22.79
C ASN A 200 -9.91 3.81 -22.60
N LYS A 201 -9.89 5.13 -22.79
CA LYS A 201 -8.70 5.96 -22.56
C LYS A 201 -8.93 7.06 -21.53
N CYS A 202 -7.89 7.40 -20.81
CA CYS A 202 -7.84 8.57 -19.95
C CYS A 202 -7.20 9.73 -20.71
N VAL A 203 -7.95 10.82 -20.83
CA VAL A 203 -7.48 12.05 -21.49
C VAL A 203 -7.37 13.19 -20.47
N PRO A 204 -6.43 14.13 -20.61
CA PRO A 204 -6.30 15.24 -19.67
C PRO A 204 -7.60 16.02 -19.55
N ARG A 205 -7.95 16.41 -18.31
CA ARG A 205 -9.12 17.25 -18.06
C ARG A 205 -8.96 18.62 -18.68
N ILE A 206 -10.08 19.14 -19.14
CA ILE A 206 -10.16 20.43 -19.78
C ILE A 206 -10.05 21.51 -18.70
N VAL A 207 -9.08 22.39 -18.87
CA VAL A 207 -8.85 23.57 -18.01
C VAL A 207 -9.91 24.64 -18.26
N GLU A 208 -9.85 25.74 -17.49
CA GLU A 208 -10.79 26.85 -17.59
C GLU A 208 -10.92 27.37 -19.04
N ASN A 209 -12.14 27.65 -19.46
CA ASN A 209 -12.52 28.14 -20.79
C ASN A 209 -12.24 27.19 -21.97
N GLY A 210 -11.69 26.00 -21.72
CA GLY A 210 -11.55 24.98 -22.76
C GLY A 210 -12.92 24.41 -23.17
N GLU A 211 -13.05 24.02 -24.44
CA GLU A 211 -14.30 23.50 -25.00
C GLU A 211 -14.60 22.09 -24.47
N CYS A 212 -15.83 21.88 -24.00
CA CYS A 212 -16.32 20.61 -23.47
C CYS A 212 -17.61 20.18 -24.20
N LYS A 213 -18.01 18.91 -24.07
CA LYS A 213 -19.23 18.38 -24.70
C LYS A 213 -20.39 18.36 -23.71
N HIS A 214 -21.53 18.92 -24.12
CA HIS A 214 -22.75 18.89 -23.33
C HIS A 214 -23.29 17.47 -23.14
N GLY A 215 -23.73 17.14 -21.93
CA GLY A 215 -24.36 15.85 -21.64
C GLY A 215 -23.39 14.67 -21.62
N GLY A 216 -22.07 14.91 -21.59
CA GLY A 216 -21.13 13.87 -21.24
C GLY A 216 -21.37 13.44 -19.80
N ASN A 217 -21.61 12.15 -19.57
CA ASN A 217 -21.76 11.57 -18.23
C ASN A 217 -20.45 11.64 -17.40
N GLU A 218 -19.38 12.16 -18.00
CA GLU A 218 -18.02 12.15 -17.47
C GLU A 218 -17.59 13.59 -17.14
N LYS A 219 -16.97 13.79 -15.98
CA LYS A 219 -16.44 15.07 -15.51
C LYS A 219 -15.26 15.54 -16.39
N GLN A 220 -15.57 16.08 -17.56
CA GLN A 220 -14.55 16.49 -18.56
C GLN A 220 -13.68 17.66 -18.08
N CYS A 221 -14.22 18.49 -17.20
CA CYS A 221 -13.54 19.63 -16.61
C CYS A 221 -12.79 19.22 -15.35
N LEU A 222 -11.82 20.04 -14.91
CA LEU A 222 -11.21 19.90 -13.58
C LEU A 222 -12.27 19.82 -12.47
N ASP A 223 -11.97 19.16 -11.35
CA ASP A 223 -12.98 18.76 -10.33
C ASP A 223 -13.84 19.89 -9.76
N THR A 224 -13.38 21.14 -9.86
CA THR A 224 -14.08 22.35 -9.41
C THR A 224 -14.86 23.08 -10.51
N MET A 225 -14.84 22.56 -11.73
CA MET A 225 -15.43 23.16 -12.92
C MET A 225 -16.52 22.28 -13.51
N VAL A 226 -17.49 22.92 -14.13
CA VAL A 226 -18.61 22.30 -14.84
C VAL A 226 -18.67 22.80 -16.28
N CYS A 227 -19.15 21.94 -17.17
CA CYS A 227 -19.30 22.25 -18.59
C CYS A 227 -20.55 23.11 -18.82
N LYS A 228 -20.39 24.42 -19.01
CA LYS A 228 -21.48 25.40 -19.20
C LYS A 228 -21.48 25.98 -20.60
N LYS A 229 -22.66 26.36 -21.12
CA LYS A 229 -22.80 26.99 -22.44
C LYS A 229 -22.50 28.50 -22.33
N VAL A 230 -21.43 28.95 -22.96
CA VAL A 230 -20.97 30.35 -23.04
C VAL A 230 -20.92 30.75 -24.50
N ASP A 231 -21.67 31.79 -24.90
CA ASP A 231 -21.74 32.28 -26.28
C ASP A 231 -22.07 31.21 -27.33
N GLY A 232 -22.88 30.22 -26.94
CA GLY A 232 -23.29 29.13 -27.84
C GLY A 232 -22.38 27.90 -27.81
N VAL A 233 -21.19 27.98 -27.21
CA VAL A 233 -20.21 26.89 -27.10
C VAL A 233 -20.13 26.40 -25.66
N TYR A 234 -20.00 25.09 -25.46
CA TYR A 234 -19.83 24.54 -24.11
C TYR A 234 -18.37 24.67 -23.68
N LYS A 235 -18.14 25.31 -22.53
CA LYS A 235 -16.81 25.57 -21.96
C LYS A 235 -16.77 25.18 -20.49
N CYS A 236 -15.62 24.73 -20.02
CA CYS A 236 -15.39 24.48 -18.60
C CYS A 236 -15.33 25.81 -17.83
N GLN A 237 -16.25 25.99 -16.90
CA GLN A 237 -16.32 27.14 -16.01
C GLN A 237 -16.55 26.67 -14.59
N TYR A 238 -16.12 27.45 -13.60
CA TYR A 238 -16.44 27.17 -12.21
C TYR A 238 -17.97 27.07 -12.02
N GLU A 239 -18.38 26.17 -11.12
CA GLU A 239 -19.78 25.93 -10.78
C GLU A 239 -20.33 27.11 -9.95
N ASN A 240 -20.53 28.23 -10.64
CA ASN A 240 -21.00 29.51 -10.13
C ASN A 240 -20.04 30.19 -9.16
N GLU A 241 -19.73 31.44 -9.50
CA GLU A 241 -19.56 32.56 -8.58
C GLU A 241 -20.83 32.74 -7.70
N SER A 242 -21.25 31.70 -6.99
CA SER A 242 -22.18 31.86 -5.87
C SER A 242 -21.41 32.64 -4.82
N ALA A 243 -21.97 33.76 -4.35
CA ALA A 243 -21.29 34.85 -3.64
C ALA A 243 -20.46 34.49 -2.38
N LEU A 244 -20.42 33.23 -1.92
CA LEU A 244 -19.39 32.69 -1.02
C LEU A 244 -18.56 31.63 -1.73
N GLY A 245 -17.52 32.08 -2.41
CA GLY A 245 -16.55 31.17 -3.03
C GLY A 245 -15.22 31.81 -3.35
N ARG A 246 -14.91 33.00 -2.81
CA ARG A 246 -13.52 33.46 -2.79
C ARG A 246 -12.82 32.67 -1.69
N SER A 247 -11.93 31.77 -2.10
CA SER A 247 -10.85 31.26 -1.26
C SER A 247 -10.25 32.43 -0.48
N CYS A 248 -10.06 32.27 0.83
CA CYS A 248 -9.22 33.15 1.61
C CYS A 248 -7.79 32.92 1.10
N THR A 249 -7.41 33.60 0.02
CA THR A 249 -6.08 33.46 -0.57
C THR A 249 -5.10 34.18 0.35
N ALA A 250 -4.27 33.41 1.05
CA ALA A 250 -3.12 33.95 1.77
C ALA A 250 -2.16 34.61 0.78
N SER A 251 -2.37 35.90 0.49
CA SER A 251 -1.41 36.69 -0.26
C SER A 251 -0.38 37.22 0.73
N THR A 252 0.88 36.88 0.50
CA THR A 252 2.05 37.39 1.22
C THR A 252 2.17 38.90 1.03
N ILE A 253 1.56 39.71 1.90
CA ILE A 253 1.87 41.15 2.02
C ILE A 253 1.92 41.56 3.50
N SER A 254 3.01 42.26 3.80
CA SER A 254 3.58 42.69 5.07
C SER A 254 2.83 43.82 5.81
N ASP A 255 1.50 43.88 5.79
CA ASP A 255 0.77 44.95 6.50
C ASP A 255 -0.61 44.50 7.00
N GLY A 256 -0.64 43.78 8.13
CA GLY A 256 -1.70 43.79 9.15
C GLY A 256 -3.19 43.65 8.79
N SER A 257 -3.55 43.37 7.54
CA SER A 257 -4.92 43.33 7.03
C SER A 257 -5.30 41.89 6.72
N ILE A 258 -5.97 41.23 7.65
CA ILE A 258 -6.54 39.89 7.42
C ILE A 258 -7.69 40.01 6.41
N ASP A 259 -7.67 39.15 5.39
CA ASP A 259 -8.60 39.09 4.27
C ASP A 259 -10.07 39.10 4.72
N GLN A 260 -10.88 39.94 4.06
CA GLN A 260 -12.30 40.07 4.33
C GLN A 260 -13.11 39.18 3.39
N CYS A 261 -13.95 38.31 3.96
CA CYS A 261 -15.02 37.67 3.20
C CYS A 261 -15.90 38.73 2.55
N THR A 262 -16.26 38.55 1.27
CA THR A 262 -17.11 39.49 0.54
C THR A 262 -18.55 39.51 1.06
N VAL A 263 -18.94 38.50 1.83
CA VAL A 263 -20.26 38.43 2.48
C VAL A 263 -20.17 39.04 3.87
N ASN A 264 -21.05 40.02 4.12
CA ASN A 264 -21.18 40.66 5.42
C ASN A 264 -21.45 39.59 6.48
N ASP A 265 -20.77 39.73 7.63
CA ASP A 265 -20.88 38.80 8.77
C ASP A 265 -20.41 37.36 8.50
N ALA A 266 -19.56 37.17 7.48
CA ALA A 266 -18.70 36.00 7.34
C ALA A 266 -17.26 36.29 7.79
N GLU A 267 -16.56 35.24 8.19
CA GLU A 267 -15.14 35.26 8.56
C GLU A 267 -14.42 34.02 7.98
N CYS A 268 -13.13 34.16 7.70
CA CYS A 268 -12.31 33.02 7.27
C CYS A 268 -12.10 32.08 8.46
N ARG A 269 -12.57 30.83 8.34
CA ARG A 269 -12.33 29.76 9.30
C ARG A 269 -11.89 28.50 8.55
N GLU A 270 -11.03 27.74 9.19
CA GLU A 270 -10.66 26.40 8.76
C GLU A 270 -11.86 25.47 9.02
N ASP A 271 -12.28 24.72 8.01
CA ASP A 271 -13.31 23.69 8.20
C ASP A 271 -12.70 22.40 8.79
N VAL A 272 -13.54 21.37 8.98
CA VAL A 272 -13.13 20.07 9.56
C VAL A 272 -12.09 19.33 8.73
N ASP A 273 -11.90 19.71 7.45
CA ASP A 273 -10.96 19.08 6.52
C ASP A 273 -9.65 19.88 6.37
N GLY A 274 -9.47 20.95 7.15
CA GLY A 274 -8.28 21.81 7.09
C GLY A 274 -8.31 22.85 5.96
N ILE A 275 -9.47 23.08 5.33
CA ILE A 275 -9.61 24.03 4.21
C ILE A 275 -10.13 25.37 4.74
N ILE A 276 -9.38 26.45 4.51
CA ILE A 276 -9.82 27.81 4.88
C ILE A 276 -10.95 28.27 3.94
N LYS A 277 -12.15 28.44 4.49
CA LYS A 277 -13.35 28.91 3.78
C LYS A 277 -13.96 30.11 4.50
N CYS A 278 -14.70 30.93 3.76
CA CYS A 278 -15.56 31.95 4.36
C CYS A 278 -16.79 31.28 4.96
N LEU A 279 -16.89 31.29 6.30
CA LEU A 279 -18.05 30.78 7.04
C LEU A 279 -18.77 31.95 7.71
N CYS A 280 -20.09 31.86 7.83
CA CYS A 280 -20.82 32.83 8.63
C CYS A 280 -20.30 32.84 10.08
N LYS A 281 -20.20 34.02 10.69
CA LYS A 281 -19.91 34.16 12.13
C LYS A 281 -20.88 33.28 12.94
N THR A 282 -20.46 32.81 14.10
CA THR A 282 -21.24 31.87 14.93
C THR A 282 -22.65 32.35 15.27
N THR A 283 -22.89 33.66 15.30
CA THR A 283 -24.20 34.29 15.52
C THR A 283 -25.08 34.37 14.27
N TYR A 284 -24.61 33.86 13.13
CA TYR A 284 -25.29 33.86 11.84
C TYR A 284 -25.38 32.42 11.29
N TYR A 285 -26.30 32.21 10.34
CA TYR A 285 -26.42 30.99 9.57
C TYR A 285 -26.49 31.31 8.09
N GLN A 286 -26.06 30.35 7.26
CA GLN A 286 -26.05 30.53 5.81
C GLN A 286 -27.44 30.25 5.24
N SER A 287 -28.01 31.22 4.53
CA SER A 287 -29.24 31.06 3.78
C SER A 287 -29.01 30.23 2.51
N SER A 288 -30.09 29.79 1.85
CA SER A 288 -30.01 29.12 0.54
C SER A 288 -29.42 30.00 -0.57
N ASN A 289 -29.37 31.31 -0.38
CA ASN A 289 -28.77 32.27 -1.32
C ASN A 289 -27.32 32.59 -0.95
N ALA A 290 -26.75 31.89 0.02
CA ALA A 290 -25.43 32.17 0.57
C ALA A 290 -25.33 33.57 1.20
N ASP A 291 -26.39 34.05 1.86
CA ASP A 291 -26.28 35.23 2.75
C ASP A 291 -26.12 34.76 4.19
N CYS A 292 -25.32 35.47 4.99
CA CYS A 292 -25.28 35.26 6.44
C CYS A 292 -26.45 35.99 7.09
N ILE A 293 -27.41 35.22 7.63
CA ILE A 293 -28.59 35.73 8.33
C ILE A 293 -28.41 35.55 9.83
N PRO A 294 -28.70 36.56 10.69
CA PRO A 294 -28.63 36.39 12.14
C PRO A 294 -29.44 35.17 12.60
N ARG A 295 -28.86 34.38 13.49
CA ARG A 295 -29.57 33.30 14.16
C ARG A 295 -30.66 33.88 15.06
N LYS A 296 -31.76 33.14 15.15
CA LYS A 296 -32.94 33.52 15.90
C LYS A 296 -32.83 33.09 17.35
N GLY A 297 -33.19 34.00 18.25
CA GLY A 297 -33.17 33.78 19.70
C GLY A 297 -34.29 32.86 20.18
N LEU A 298 -34.24 32.49 21.46
CA LEU A 298 -35.26 31.68 22.10
C LEU A 298 -36.66 32.31 21.92
N ASN A 299 -37.63 31.50 21.51
CA ASN A 299 -39.03 31.84 21.18
C ASN A 299 -39.25 32.64 19.90
N GLU A 300 -38.22 32.97 19.12
CA GLU A 300 -38.41 33.66 17.84
C GLU A 300 -38.89 32.72 16.74
N ILE A 301 -39.69 33.27 15.80
CA ILE A 301 -40.32 32.49 14.73
C ILE A 301 -39.27 31.99 13.74
N CYS A 302 -39.16 30.69 13.51
CA CYS A 302 -38.27 30.06 12.52
C CYS A 302 -39.08 29.44 11.35
N ILE A 303 -38.42 29.00 10.28
CA ILE A 303 -39.10 28.46 9.09
C ILE A 303 -39.13 26.93 9.15
N LYS A 304 -40.30 26.32 8.93
CA LYS A 304 -40.58 24.86 8.97
C LYS A 304 -39.56 23.97 8.25
N ASN A 305 -38.96 24.45 7.16
CA ASN A 305 -37.99 23.72 6.33
C ASN A 305 -36.55 24.24 6.47
N GLY A 306 -36.31 25.10 7.47
CA GLY A 306 -34.96 25.51 7.84
C GLY A 306 -34.25 24.40 8.60
N SER A 307 -32.99 24.16 8.29
CA SER A 307 -32.09 23.43 9.20
C SER A 307 -32.11 24.09 10.59
N ASN A 308 -31.89 23.31 11.67
CA ASN A 308 -31.75 23.81 13.05
C ASN A 308 -30.73 24.97 13.20
N LEU A 309 -29.88 25.16 12.20
CA LEU A 309 -28.97 26.29 12.05
C LEU A 309 -29.65 27.68 12.10
N GLN A 310 -30.97 27.80 11.88
CA GLN A 310 -31.66 29.10 12.01
C GLN A 310 -31.70 29.63 13.44
N CYS A 311 -31.54 28.77 14.44
CA CYS A 311 -31.65 29.12 15.85
C CYS A 311 -30.26 29.25 16.50
N VAL A 312 -30.16 30.00 17.60
CA VAL A 312 -28.93 30.07 18.40
C VAL A 312 -28.56 28.69 18.95
N GLU A 313 -27.27 28.47 19.21
CA GLU A 313 -26.75 27.20 19.73
C GLU A 313 -27.50 26.75 21.00
N GLY A 314 -27.83 25.45 21.09
CA GLY A 314 -28.66 24.89 22.17
C GLY A 314 -30.18 25.03 21.96
N THR A 315 -30.65 25.51 20.80
CA THR A 315 -32.07 25.61 20.48
C THR A 315 -32.40 25.03 19.10
N TYR A 316 -33.63 24.54 18.90
CA TYR A 316 -34.10 24.00 17.62
C TYR A 316 -35.49 24.53 17.24
N CYS A 317 -35.79 24.50 15.94
CA CYS A 317 -37.02 25.05 15.39
C CYS A 317 -38.20 24.06 15.58
N LYS A 318 -39.16 24.38 16.46
CA LYS A 318 -40.30 23.52 16.81
C LYS A 318 -41.63 24.23 16.62
N MET A 319 -42.67 23.50 16.19
CA MET A 319 -44.03 24.03 16.14
C MET A 319 -44.63 24.17 17.54
N VAL A 320 -45.07 25.38 17.89
CA VAL A 320 -45.68 25.76 19.16
C VAL A 320 -46.85 26.69 18.82
N ASP A 321 -48.07 26.31 19.24
CA ASP A 321 -49.29 27.09 18.99
C ASP A 321 -49.50 27.50 17.50
N ASN A 322 -49.25 26.56 16.57
CA ASN A 322 -49.30 26.73 15.11
C ASN A 322 -48.23 27.63 14.47
N GLU A 323 -47.23 28.09 15.22
CA GLU A 323 -46.06 28.79 14.68
C GLU A 323 -44.77 28.01 14.97
N TYR A 324 -43.79 28.07 14.07
CA TYR A 324 -42.48 27.47 14.32
C TYR A 324 -41.64 28.45 15.11
N GLN A 325 -41.14 28.05 16.28
CA GLN A 325 -40.34 28.89 17.17
C GLN A 325 -39.04 28.16 17.58
N CYS A 326 -37.95 28.89 17.77
CA CYS A 326 -36.73 28.34 18.36
C CYS A 326 -36.98 28.03 19.85
N LYS A 327 -36.79 26.79 20.29
CA LYS A 327 -36.98 26.36 21.69
C LYS A 327 -35.73 25.65 22.19
N GLU A 328 -35.48 25.75 23.49
CA GLU A 328 -34.41 25.01 24.17
C GLU A 328 -34.57 23.51 24.00
N GLU A 329 -33.44 22.84 23.96
CA GLU A 329 -33.37 21.40 23.88
C GLU A 329 -33.98 20.75 25.13
N ILE A 330 -35.22 20.28 24.99
CA ILE A 330 -35.77 19.26 25.87
C ILE A 330 -35.82 17.98 25.03
N GLU A 331 -34.82 17.12 25.21
CA GLU A 331 -34.75 15.79 24.63
C GLU A 331 -36.08 15.06 24.88
N ASN A 332 -36.77 14.72 23.79
CA ASN A 332 -37.98 13.92 23.81
C ASN A 332 -37.82 12.77 22.82
N ALA A 333 -37.23 11.69 23.30
CA ALA A 333 -37.48 10.32 22.87
C ALA A 333 -37.46 9.47 24.16
N LEU A 334 -38.62 8.89 24.52
CA LEU A 334 -39.01 8.45 25.86
C LEU A 334 -38.82 9.51 26.96
N GLY A 335 -39.90 10.23 27.24
CA GLY A 335 -39.92 11.35 28.15
C GLY A 335 -39.81 11.02 29.65
N SER A 336 -39.75 12.12 30.41
CA SER A 336 -39.80 12.28 31.86
C SER A 336 -38.54 11.90 32.63
N SER A 337 -37.86 12.95 33.13
CA SER A 337 -37.07 12.89 34.34
C SER A 337 -37.80 12.07 35.40
N CYS A 338 -37.13 11.13 36.05
CA CYS A 338 -37.65 10.46 37.23
C CYS A 338 -38.01 11.54 38.27
N THR A 339 -39.29 11.77 38.49
CA THR A 339 -39.74 12.77 39.46
C THR A 339 -39.60 12.18 40.85
N ALA A 340 -38.59 12.64 41.59
CA ALA A 340 -38.45 12.34 43.01
C ALA A 340 -39.68 12.88 43.77
N SER A 341 -40.57 11.99 44.21
CA SER A 341 -41.64 12.33 45.15
C SER A 341 -41.10 12.21 46.57
N THR A 342 -40.99 13.33 47.30
CA THR A 342 -40.63 13.33 48.71
C THR A 342 -41.82 12.88 49.57
N THR A 343 -41.90 11.58 49.85
CA THR A 343 -42.62 11.06 51.02
C THR A 343 -41.68 10.20 51.86
N ASN A 344 -41.78 10.30 53.18
CA ASN A 344 -40.80 9.86 54.19
C ASN A 344 -40.48 8.35 54.27
N ASP A 345 -40.87 7.53 53.31
CA ASP A 345 -40.65 6.08 53.33
C ASP A 345 -40.11 5.58 51.97
N GLY A 346 -38.80 5.70 51.75
CA GLY A 346 -38.08 5.08 50.62
C GLY A 346 -38.27 5.74 49.24
N PHE A 347 -37.18 5.92 48.51
CA PHE A 347 -37.20 6.37 47.11
C PHE A 347 -38.00 5.38 46.26
N ASN A 348 -39.07 5.85 45.62
CA ASN A 348 -39.86 5.06 44.69
C ASN A 348 -40.03 5.89 43.41
N ASP A 349 -39.03 5.81 42.53
CA ASP A 349 -39.03 6.52 41.26
C ASP A 349 -40.00 5.82 40.29
N GLN A 350 -41.00 6.55 39.79
CA GLN A 350 -42.04 5.98 38.92
C GLN A 350 -41.90 6.51 37.49
N CYS A 351 -41.70 5.58 36.55
CA CYS A 351 -41.85 5.85 35.12
C CYS A 351 -43.33 5.83 34.73
N THR A 352 -43.73 6.72 33.82
CA THR A 352 -45.12 6.73 33.28
C THR A 352 -45.39 5.58 32.32
N VAL A 353 -44.34 4.96 31.79
CA VAL A 353 -44.43 3.79 30.90
C VAL A 353 -44.55 2.52 31.74
N HIS A 354 -45.61 1.74 31.50
CA HIS A 354 -45.86 0.48 32.19
C HIS A 354 -44.71 -0.51 31.90
N GLU A 355 -44.16 -1.16 32.93
CA GLU A 355 -42.95 -2.02 32.86
C GLU A 355 -41.64 -1.30 32.50
N ALA A 356 -41.56 0.02 32.68
CA ALA A 356 -40.29 0.75 32.73
C ALA A 356 -39.83 1.00 34.17
N GLU A 357 -38.52 1.19 34.35
CA GLU A 357 -37.88 1.56 35.61
C GLU A 357 -36.80 2.61 35.38
N CYS A 358 -36.53 3.42 36.39
CA CYS A 358 -35.46 4.41 36.35
C CYS A 358 -34.10 3.72 36.47
N ARG A 359 -33.25 3.89 35.47
CA ARG A 359 -31.84 3.46 35.51
C ARG A 359 -30.94 4.58 35.05
N GLU A 360 -29.76 4.61 35.64
CA GLU A 360 -28.65 5.44 35.19
C GLU A 360 -28.09 4.85 33.89
N ASP A 361 -27.98 5.66 32.85
CA ASP A 361 -27.30 5.27 31.61
C ASP A 361 -25.77 5.38 31.74
N ILE A 362 -25.05 5.05 30.66
CA ILE A 362 -23.58 5.07 30.63
C ILE A 362 -22.97 6.45 30.90
N ASP A 363 -23.75 7.53 30.74
CA ASP A 363 -23.31 8.92 30.93
C ASP A 363 -23.70 9.47 32.31
N GLY A 364 -24.27 8.64 33.20
CA GLY A 364 -24.69 9.05 34.53
C GLY A 364 -26.08 9.72 34.58
N ILE A 365 -26.86 9.62 33.50
CA ILE A 365 -28.18 10.26 33.39
C ILE A 365 -29.26 9.25 33.74
N ILE A 366 -30.09 9.59 34.74
CA ILE A 366 -31.24 8.76 35.13
C ILE A 366 -32.36 8.90 34.08
N LYS A 367 -32.63 7.80 33.35
CA LYS A 367 -33.68 7.70 32.33
C LYS A 367 -34.64 6.55 32.64
N CYS A 368 -35.87 6.66 32.12
CA CYS A 368 -36.83 5.55 32.15
C CYS A 368 -36.51 4.55 31.05
N LEU A 369 -36.02 3.37 31.44
CA LEU A 369 -35.74 2.27 30.53
C LEU A 369 -36.72 1.13 30.79
N CYS A 370 -37.07 0.36 29.75
CA CYS A 370 -37.82 -0.87 29.96
C CYS A 370 -37.08 -1.80 30.94
N LYS A 371 -37.82 -2.47 31.83
CA LYS A 371 -37.27 -3.54 32.68
C LYS A 371 -36.50 -4.54 31.83
N THR A 372 -35.49 -5.19 32.41
CA THR A 372 -34.64 -6.18 31.69
C THR A 372 -35.46 -7.30 31.03
N THR A 373 -36.64 -7.60 31.56
CA THR A 373 -37.61 -8.56 31.01
C THR A 373 -38.39 -8.06 29.79
N HIS A 374 -38.19 -6.81 29.38
CA HIS A 374 -38.92 -6.15 28.30
C HIS A 374 -37.95 -5.49 27.30
N TYR A 375 -38.45 -5.15 26.11
CA TYR A 375 -37.76 -4.34 25.12
C TYR A 375 -38.68 -3.23 24.61
N GLN A 376 -38.07 -2.13 24.17
CA GLN A 376 -38.81 -0.98 23.63
C GLN A 376 -39.24 -1.28 22.20
N SER A 377 -40.54 -1.16 21.95
CA SER A 377 -41.10 -1.24 20.61
C SER A 377 -40.94 0.07 19.84
N SER A 378 -41.25 0.07 18.53
CA SER A 378 -41.26 1.29 17.72
C SER A 378 -42.31 2.34 18.13
N ASN A 379 -43.22 1.97 19.04
CA ASN A 379 -44.25 2.86 19.59
C ASN A 379 -43.92 3.30 21.02
N ASP A 380 -42.68 3.12 21.48
CA ASP A 380 -42.21 3.44 22.83
C ASP A 380 -42.85 2.63 23.98
N ASP A 381 -43.64 1.59 23.66
CA ASP A 381 -44.15 0.64 24.65
C ASP A 381 -43.09 -0.40 25.03
N CYS A 382 -43.03 -0.77 26.32
CA CYS A 382 -42.24 -1.90 26.81
C CYS A 382 -42.97 -3.23 26.58
N ILE A 383 -42.45 -4.06 25.67
CA ILE A 383 -43.01 -5.37 25.32
C ILE A 383 -42.19 -6.48 26.00
N PRO A 384 -42.83 -7.51 26.61
CA PRO A 384 -42.10 -8.63 27.20
C PRO A 384 -41.17 -9.31 26.20
N ARG A 385 -39.95 -9.61 26.64
CA ARG A 385 -39.00 -10.44 25.89
C ARG A 385 -39.51 -11.87 25.81
N LYS A 386 -39.19 -12.52 24.70
CA LYS A 386 -39.61 -13.88 24.38
C LYS A 386 -38.65 -14.91 24.96
N GLY A 387 -39.20 -15.96 25.55
CA GLY A 387 -38.45 -17.05 26.16
C GLY A 387 -37.79 -17.98 25.14
N LEU A 388 -36.97 -18.91 25.64
CA LEU A 388 -36.32 -19.93 24.81
C LEU A 388 -37.36 -20.72 23.98
N ASN A 389 -37.07 -20.91 22.69
CA ASN A 389 -37.91 -21.54 21.68
C ASN A 389 -39.18 -20.78 21.25
N GLU A 390 -39.45 -19.58 21.79
CA GLU A 390 -40.57 -18.76 21.33
C GLU A 390 -40.28 -18.07 19.99
N ILE A 391 -41.32 -17.85 19.19
CA ILE A 391 -41.21 -17.32 17.83
C ILE A 391 -40.82 -15.84 17.86
N CYS A 392 -39.74 -15.46 17.20
CA CYS A 392 -39.25 -14.08 17.06
C CYS A 392 -39.35 -13.59 15.59
N ILE A 393 -39.22 -12.29 15.33
CA ILE A 393 -39.37 -11.71 13.99
C ILE A 393 -37.99 -11.44 13.38
N LYS A 394 -37.76 -11.88 12.13
CA LYS A 394 -36.48 -11.76 11.38
C LYS A 394 -35.87 -10.35 11.36
N ASN A 395 -36.70 -9.31 11.37
CA ASN A 395 -36.28 -7.90 11.33
C ASN A 395 -36.33 -7.22 12.71
N GLY A 396 -36.61 -7.97 13.79
CA GLY A 396 -36.40 -7.49 15.14
C GLY A 396 -34.92 -7.58 15.49
N SER A 397 -34.37 -6.55 16.11
CA SER A 397 -33.09 -6.67 16.81
C SER A 397 -33.16 -7.82 17.83
N ASN A 398 -31.99 -8.36 18.24
CA ASN A 398 -31.88 -9.40 19.28
C ASN A 398 -32.59 -9.04 20.61
N LEU A 399 -33.04 -7.79 20.74
CA LEU A 399 -33.83 -7.25 21.84
C LEU A 399 -35.17 -7.99 22.07
N GLN A 400 -35.72 -8.72 21.09
CA GLN A 400 -36.96 -9.47 21.28
C GLN A 400 -36.82 -10.71 22.17
N CYS A 401 -35.61 -11.21 22.37
CA CYS A 401 -35.35 -12.44 23.13
C CYS A 401 -34.85 -12.10 24.54
N VAL A 402 -35.09 -12.99 25.51
CA VAL A 402 -34.51 -12.88 26.86
C VAL A 402 -32.98 -12.87 26.78
N GLU A 403 -32.34 -12.20 27.73
CA GLU A 403 -30.88 -12.10 27.80
C GLU A 403 -30.22 -13.49 27.73
N GLY A 404 -29.12 -13.61 26.98
CA GLY A 404 -28.46 -14.89 26.70
C GLY A 404 -29.07 -15.73 25.56
N THR A 405 -30.09 -15.20 24.85
CA THR A 405 -30.68 -15.87 23.68
C THR A 405 -30.78 -14.93 22.48
N TYR A 406 -30.71 -15.48 21.26
CA TYR A 406 -30.82 -14.71 20.01
C TYR A 406 -31.81 -15.32 19.03
N CYS A 407 -32.33 -14.49 18.14
CA CYS A 407 -33.36 -14.90 17.19
C CYS A 407 -32.75 -15.66 15.99
N LYS A 408 -32.88 -16.99 15.96
CA LYS A 408 -32.31 -17.86 14.91
C LYS A 408 -33.39 -18.65 14.18
N MET A 409 -33.15 -18.95 12.90
CA MET A 409 -34.04 -19.83 12.13
C MET A 409 -33.85 -21.30 12.56
N VAL A 410 -34.91 -21.91 13.07
CA VAL A 410 -34.99 -23.33 13.43
C VAL A 410 -36.25 -23.91 12.79
N ASP A 411 -36.10 -24.96 11.98
CA ASP A 411 -37.20 -25.61 11.24
C ASP A 411 -38.05 -24.63 10.41
N ASN A 412 -37.40 -23.69 9.68
CA ASN A 412 -38.03 -22.62 8.89
C ASN A 412 -38.85 -21.59 9.70
N VAL A 413 -38.72 -21.54 11.03
CA VAL A 413 -39.33 -20.53 11.90
C VAL A 413 -38.25 -19.85 12.73
N TYR A 414 -38.30 -18.52 12.84
CA TYR A 414 -37.39 -17.78 13.71
C TYR A 414 -37.80 -17.99 15.17
N LYS A 415 -36.91 -18.53 16.00
CA LYS A 415 -37.11 -18.78 17.43
C LYS A 415 -35.95 -18.23 18.25
N CYS A 416 -36.20 -17.80 19.48
CA CYS A 416 -35.13 -17.47 20.42
C CYS A 416 -34.39 -18.77 20.79
N GLN A 417 -33.08 -18.82 20.61
CA GLN A 417 -32.23 -19.97 20.92
C GLN A 417 -31.12 -19.54 21.88
N GLU A 418 -30.77 -20.43 22.81
CA GLU A 418 -29.58 -20.30 23.64
C GLU A 418 -28.34 -20.35 22.75
N GLU A 419 -27.37 -19.53 23.10
CA GLU A 419 -26.04 -19.68 22.57
C GLU A 419 -25.43 -20.95 23.16
N ILE A 420 -25.31 -21.99 22.33
CA ILE A 420 -24.42 -23.09 22.66
C ILE A 420 -23.00 -22.58 22.37
N GLU A 421 -22.50 -21.73 23.27
CA GLU A 421 -21.07 -21.55 23.44
C GLU A 421 -20.52 -22.86 24.04
N ASN A 422 -19.47 -23.39 23.42
CA ASN A 422 -18.76 -24.55 23.92
C ASN A 422 -18.14 -24.26 25.29
N ALA A 423 -18.85 -24.62 26.37
CA ALA A 423 -18.40 -25.00 27.72
C ALA A 423 -17.30 -24.20 28.49
N LEU A 424 -16.77 -23.08 28.01
CA LEU A 424 -16.02 -22.12 28.85
C LEU A 424 -16.48 -20.69 28.54
N GLY A 425 -17.58 -20.32 29.18
CA GLY A 425 -18.13 -18.97 29.22
C GLY A 425 -18.76 -18.63 30.57
N SER A 426 -18.46 -19.38 31.64
CA SER A 426 -18.89 -18.98 32.98
C SER A 426 -18.03 -17.84 33.49
N SER A 427 -18.68 -16.75 33.91
CA SER A 427 -18.09 -15.59 34.59
C SER A 427 -17.20 -16.01 35.77
N CYS A 428 -16.04 -15.37 35.91
CA CYS A 428 -15.21 -15.50 37.11
C CYS A 428 -16.01 -15.06 38.35
N THR A 429 -16.24 -15.97 39.31
CA THR A 429 -16.93 -15.61 40.56
C THR A 429 -15.95 -14.96 41.53
N ALA A 430 -16.19 -13.70 41.89
CA ALA A 430 -15.48 -13.04 42.97
C ALA A 430 -15.81 -13.71 44.32
N SER A 431 -14.82 -14.29 44.98
CA SER A 431 -14.98 -14.81 46.34
C SER A 431 -14.56 -13.75 47.35
N THR A 432 -15.48 -13.28 48.19
CA THR A 432 -15.17 -12.37 49.30
C THR A 432 -14.57 -13.15 50.48
N THR A 433 -13.24 -13.28 50.50
CA THR A 433 -12.50 -13.51 51.75
C THR A 433 -11.41 -12.46 51.90
N ASN A 434 -11.15 -12.05 53.14
CA ASN A 434 -10.48 -10.79 53.52
C ASN A 434 -8.98 -10.65 53.15
N ASP A 435 -8.41 -11.49 52.30
CA ASP A 435 -6.99 -11.45 51.93
C ASP A 435 -6.80 -11.57 50.40
N GLY A 436 -6.95 -10.46 49.68
CA GLY A 436 -6.60 -10.32 48.26
C GLY A 436 -7.57 -10.93 47.25
N PHE A 437 -7.91 -10.17 46.19
CA PHE A 437 -8.74 -10.65 45.07
C PHE A 437 -8.07 -11.87 44.42
N ASN A 438 -8.74 -13.02 44.46
CA ASN A 438 -8.32 -14.23 43.75
C ASN A 438 -9.52 -14.77 42.97
N ASP A 439 -9.61 -14.38 41.71
CA ASP A 439 -10.66 -14.85 40.80
C ASP A 439 -10.39 -16.33 40.46
N GLN A 440 -11.35 -17.21 40.74
CA GLN A 440 -11.18 -18.65 40.53
C GLN A 440 -12.10 -19.17 39.43
N CYS A 441 -11.52 -19.89 38.48
CA CYS A 441 -12.24 -20.70 37.50
C CYS A 441 -12.61 -22.06 38.11
N THR A 442 -13.83 -22.53 37.82
CA THR A 442 -14.28 -23.87 38.23
C THR A 442 -13.60 -24.99 37.43
N VAL A 443 -13.06 -24.67 36.25
CA VAL A 443 -12.30 -25.61 35.41
C VAL A 443 -10.85 -25.66 35.90
N PRO A 444 -10.34 -26.85 36.29
CA PRO A 444 -8.93 -27.03 36.65
C PRO A 444 -8.01 -26.57 35.51
N ASP A 445 -6.92 -25.89 35.87
CA ASP A 445 -5.92 -25.36 34.93
C ASP A 445 -6.44 -24.27 33.96
N ALA A 446 -7.58 -23.66 34.28
CA ALA A 446 -8.00 -22.37 33.73
C ALA A 446 -7.62 -21.20 34.65
N GLU A 447 -7.50 -20.02 34.09
CA GLU A 447 -7.28 -18.75 34.78
C GLU A 447 -8.14 -17.63 34.18
N CYS A 448 -8.48 -16.65 35.00
CA CYS A 448 -9.25 -15.49 34.56
C CYS A 448 -8.35 -14.54 33.78
N ARG A 449 -8.75 -14.21 32.55
CA ARG A 449 -8.11 -13.19 31.72
C ARG A 449 -9.17 -12.30 31.09
N GLU A 450 -8.87 -11.01 31.01
CA GLU A 450 -9.64 -10.08 30.19
C GLU A 450 -9.40 -10.39 28.72
N ASP A 451 -10.48 -10.47 27.94
CA ASP A 451 -10.40 -10.50 26.49
C ASP A 451 -10.24 -9.09 25.89
N ILE A 452 -10.19 -8.99 24.56
CA ILE A 452 -10.00 -7.73 23.84
C ILE A 452 -11.11 -6.70 24.07
N ASP A 453 -12.26 -7.14 24.57
CA ASP A 453 -13.43 -6.31 24.86
C ASP A 453 -13.49 -5.92 26.36
N GLY A 454 -12.48 -6.28 27.15
CA GLY A 454 -12.40 -6.00 28.58
C GLY A 454 -13.27 -6.92 29.45
N ILE A 455 -13.72 -8.06 28.93
CA ILE A 455 -14.56 -9.02 29.66
C ILE A 455 -13.67 -10.12 30.25
N THR A 456 -13.69 -10.25 31.58
CA THR A 456 -12.96 -11.31 32.29
C THR A 456 -13.61 -12.69 32.06
N LYS A 457 -12.91 -13.57 31.34
CA LYS A 457 -13.33 -14.94 31.03
C LYS A 457 -12.33 -15.96 31.57
N CYS A 458 -12.82 -17.17 31.85
CA CYS A 458 -11.96 -18.31 32.19
C CYS A 458 -11.35 -18.91 30.92
N LEU A 459 -10.03 -18.77 30.77
CA LEU A 459 -9.27 -19.37 29.68
C LEU A 459 -8.31 -20.42 30.23
N CYS A 460 -8.07 -21.50 29.48
CA CYS A 460 -7.02 -22.45 29.86
C CYS A 460 -5.66 -21.74 29.96
N LYS A 461 -4.86 -22.09 30.97
CA LYS A 461 -3.47 -21.63 31.09
C LYS A 461 -2.71 -21.90 29.79
N THR A 462 -1.68 -21.11 29.48
CA THR A 462 -0.93 -21.19 28.22
C THR A 462 -0.34 -22.57 27.91
N THR A 463 -0.06 -23.38 28.93
CA THR A 463 0.43 -24.76 28.79
C THR A 463 -0.67 -25.78 28.49
N TYR A 464 -1.92 -25.35 28.35
CA TYR A 464 -3.09 -26.18 28.11
C TYR A 464 -3.86 -25.68 26.87
N TYR A 465 -4.70 -26.53 26.30
CA TYR A 465 -5.67 -26.16 25.29
C TYR A 465 -7.05 -26.66 25.69
N GLN A 466 -8.07 -25.95 25.24
CA GLN A 466 -9.45 -26.31 25.52
C GLN A 466 -9.90 -27.46 24.60
N SER A 467 -10.35 -28.55 25.20
CA SER A 467 -11.00 -29.65 24.49
C SER A 467 -12.42 -29.27 24.05
N SER A 468 -13.02 -30.06 23.14
CA SER A 468 -14.43 -29.89 22.75
C SER A 468 -15.42 -30.02 23.91
N ASN A 469 -15.01 -30.61 25.03
CA ASN A 469 -15.84 -30.79 26.23
C ASN A 469 -15.66 -29.66 27.25
N GLY A 470 -14.81 -28.65 26.97
CA GLY A 470 -14.52 -27.55 27.90
C GLY A 470 -13.38 -27.83 28.88
N ASP A 471 -12.83 -29.05 28.92
CA ASP A 471 -11.69 -29.37 29.78
C ASP A 471 -10.39 -28.77 29.24
N CYS A 472 -9.52 -28.29 30.14
CA CYS A 472 -8.16 -27.89 29.81
C CYS A 472 -7.23 -29.11 29.76
N ILE A 473 -6.69 -29.41 28.57
CA ILE A 473 -5.77 -30.54 28.34
C ILE A 473 -4.34 -30.01 28.17
N PRO A 474 -3.32 -30.60 28.84
CA PRO A 474 -1.94 -30.18 28.66
C PRO A 474 -1.51 -30.25 27.19
N ARG A 475 -0.85 -29.19 26.71
CA ARG A 475 -0.23 -29.16 25.39
C ARG A 475 0.93 -30.14 25.32
N LYS A 476 1.15 -30.67 24.13
CA LYS A 476 2.15 -31.69 23.81
C LYS A 476 3.49 -31.05 23.44
N GLY A 477 4.57 -31.62 23.98
CA GLY A 477 5.94 -31.18 23.70
C GLY A 477 6.41 -31.57 22.29
N ILE A 478 7.57 -31.05 21.88
CA ILE A 478 8.20 -31.43 20.61
C ILE A 478 8.41 -32.96 20.58
N ASN A 479 8.11 -33.58 19.44
CA ASN A 479 8.12 -35.01 19.15
C ASN A 479 7.05 -35.87 19.85
N GLU A 480 6.18 -35.28 20.67
CA GLU A 480 5.04 -36.01 21.23
C GLU A 480 3.93 -36.22 20.19
N LEU A 481 3.15 -37.28 20.40
CA LEU A 481 2.05 -37.67 19.52
C LEU A 481 0.90 -36.65 19.59
N CYS A 482 0.45 -36.19 18.42
CA CYS A 482 -0.72 -35.34 18.25
C CYS A 482 -1.77 -36.01 17.34
N ILE A 483 -3.00 -35.52 17.32
CA ILE A 483 -4.11 -36.16 16.58
C ILE A 483 -4.32 -35.43 15.24
N LYS A 484 -4.44 -36.19 14.15
CA LYS A 484 -4.62 -35.72 12.75
C LYS A 484 -5.70 -34.63 12.55
N ASN A 485 -6.71 -34.58 13.41
CA ASN A 485 -7.84 -33.65 13.32
C ASN A 485 -7.86 -32.61 14.46
N GLY A 486 -6.78 -32.50 15.23
CA GLY A 486 -6.63 -31.44 16.22
C GLY A 486 -6.16 -30.15 15.57
N SER A 487 -6.71 -29.01 15.99
CA SER A 487 -6.08 -27.70 15.77
C SER A 487 -4.63 -27.70 16.28
N ASN A 488 -3.75 -26.86 15.71
CA ASN A 488 -2.36 -26.66 16.18
C ASN A 488 -2.24 -26.36 17.69
N LEU A 489 -3.34 -26.02 18.36
CA LEU A 489 -3.48 -25.85 19.80
C LEU A 489 -3.04 -27.06 20.64
N GLN A 490 -2.95 -28.27 20.07
CA GLN A 490 -2.49 -29.45 20.83
C GLN A 490 -1.00 -29.41 21.17
N CYS A 491 -0.20 -28.59 20.50
CA CYS A 491 1.23 -28.53 20.68
C CYS A 491 1.65 -27.23 21.41
N VAL A 492 2.79 -27.26 22.12
CA VAL A 492 3.36 -26.06 22.77
C VAL A 492 3.68 -24.97 21.74
N ASP A 493 3.75 -23.71 22.18
CA ASP A 493 3.90 -22.56 21.28
C ASP A 493 5.08 -22.71 20.30
N ALA A 494 4.91 -22.22 19.08
CA ALA A 494 5.84 -22.35 17.94
C ALA A 494 6.10 -23.80 17.45
N THR A 495 5.17 -24.73 17.72
CA THR A 495 5.21 -26.08 17.16
C THR A 495 3.88 -26.42 16.47
N TYR A 496 3.94 -27.27 15.44
CA TYR A 496 2.76 -27.68 14.68
C TYR A 496 2.69 -29.20 14.53
N CYS A 497 1.48 -29.73 14.43
CA CYS A 497 1.25 -31.16 14.31
C CYS A 497 1.45 -31.61 12.85
N LYS A 498 2.51 -32.38 12.58
CA LYS A 498 2.82 -32.89 11.23
C LYS A 498 2.98 -34.40 11.24
N MET A 499 2.61 -35.05 10.14
CA MET A 499 2.89 -36.47 9.94
C MET A 499 4.39 -36.69 9.65
N VAL A 500 5.04 -37.50 10.48
CA VAL A 500 6.42 -37.99 10.30
C VAL A 500 6.40 -39.50 10.50
N ASP A 501 6.88 -40.25 9.52
CA ASP A 501 6.92 -41.72 9.54
C ASP A 501 5.56 -42.38 9.85
N ASN A 502 4.48 -41.93 9.18
CA ASN A 502 3.09 -42.37 9.39
C ASN A 502 2.48 -42.08 10.78
N VAL A 503 3.12 -41.23 11.58
CA VAL A 503 2.61 -40.84 12.90
C VAL A 503 2.60 -39.31 13.03
N TYR A 504 1.57 -38.73 13.61
CA TYR A 504 1.48 -37.29 13.83
C TYR A 504 2.26 -36.88 15.07
N LYS A 505 3.21 -35.95 14.91
CA LYS A 505 4.06 -35.43 15.98
C LYS A 505 4.09 -33.91 15.97
N CYS A 506 4.23 -33.30 17.15
CA CYS A 506 4.51 -31.86 17.27
C CYS A 506 5.96 -31.59 16.83
N LEU A 507 6.17 -30.75 15.82
CA LEU A 507 7.49 -30.37 15.33
C LEU A 507 7.76 -28.90 15.61
N GLY A 508 8.98 -28.55 16.02
CA GLY A 508 9.44 -27.17 16.08
C GLY A 508 9.73 -26.62 14.68
N GLU A 509 9.62 -25.30 14.52
CA GLU A 509 10.06 -24.61 13.30
C GLU A 509 11.56 -24.89 13.06
N MET A 510 11.90 -25.32 11.84
CA MET A 510 13.30 -25.48 11.43
C MET A 510 13.90 -24.10 11.17
N GLU A 511 14.96 -23.79 11.91
CA GLU A 511 15.82 -22.63 11.75
C GLU A 511 16.35 -22.53 10.30
N THR A 512 16.02 -21.43 9.61
CA THR A 512 16.92 -20.84 8.62
C THR A 512 17.36 -19.48 9.15
N TYR A 513 18.68 -19.38 9.32
CA TYR A 513 19.40 -18.25 9.89
C TYR A 513 19.37 -17.06 8.93
N THR A 514 18.79 -15.93 9.35
CA THR A 514 19.37 -14.57 9.28
C THR A 514 18.48 -13.58 10.05
N GLY A 515 19.02 -13.04 11.16
CA GLY A 515 18.80 -11.66 11.60
C GLY A 515 17.49 -11.31 12.32
N ASN A 516 17.55 -11.32 13.66
CA ASN A 516 16.76 -10.56 14.63
C ASN A 516 15.22 -10.69 14.62
N LYS A 517 14.70 -11.49 15.56
CA LYS A 517 13.29 -11.43 15.99
C LYS A 517 13.23 -11.27 17.52
N PHE A 518 12.76 -10.11 17.97
CA PHE A 518 12.23 -9.93 19.33
C PHE A 518 10.78 -10.44 19.35
N THR A 519 10.40 -11.18 20.39
CA THR A 519 9.01 -11.51 20.69
C THR A 519 8.67 -10.98 22.08
N SER A 520 7.81 -9.96 22.13
CA SER A 520 6.86 -9.71 23.22
C SER A 520 5.85 -8.68 22.75
N THR A 521 4.70 -9.15 22.28
CA THR A 521 3.48 -8.36 22.10
C THR A 521 2.90 -8.05 23.47
N THR A 522 3.26 -6.87 24.00
CA THR A 522 2.47 -5.97 24.86
C THR A 522 3.47 -4.92 25.36
N GLU A 523 3.65 -3.83 24.63
CA GLU A 523 4.11 -2.53 25.17
C GLU A 523 4.08 -1.47 24.06
N PHE A 524 3.27 -0.44 24.28
CA PHE A 524 3.21 0.87 23.60
C PHE A 524 3.38 0.87 22.07
N SER A 525 2.25 0.80 21.35
CA SER A 525 2.21 1.31 19.98
C SER A 525 2.48 2.82 20.00
N ASP A 526 3.68 3.23 19.61
CA ASP A 526 4.01 4.64 19.41
C ASP A 526 3.02 5.24 18.40
N PRO A 527 2.23 6.27 18.77
CA PRO A 527 1.21 6.87 17.89
C PRO A 527 1.80 7.44 16.59
N ASN A 528 3.12 7.60 16.52
CA ASN A 528 3.84 8.08 15.35
C ASN A 528 4.39 6.95 14.46
N THR A 529 3.96 5.70 14.68
CA THR A 529 4.27 4.55 13.81
C THR A 529 3.08 4.15 12.94
N ASN A 530 3.38 3.66 11.73
CA ASN A 530 2.47 2.89 10.90
C ASN A 530 3.00 1.45 10.85
N CYS A 531 2.24 0.50 11.40
CA CYS A 531 2.62 -0.91 11.46
C CYS A 531 1.75 -1.74 10.49
N ILE A 532 2.39 -2.49 9.58
CA ILE A 532 1.74 -3.44 8.69
C ILE A 532 2.52 -4.77 8.78
N GLU A 533 1.83 -5.87 9.08
CA GLU A 533 2.34 -7.25 9.04
C GLU A 533 3.78 -7.46 9.55
N ASN A 534 4.05 -7.00 10.78
CA ASN A 534 5.34 -7.11 11.50
C ASN A 534 6.45 -6.11 11.11
N MET A 535 6.16 -5.13 10.25
CA MET A 535 7.05 -3.98 10.02
C MET A 535 6.38 -2.68 10.46
N CYS A 536 6.99 -2.02 11.44
CA CYS A 536 6.59 -0.67 11.85
C CYS A 536 7.59 0.33 11.28
N GLN A 537 7.08 1.29 10.51
CA GLN A 537 7.83 2.45 10.04
C GLN A 537 7.29 3.71 10.71
N CYS A 538 8.16 4.70 10.96
CA CYS A 538 7.72 5.99 11.47
C CYS A 538 6.88 6.71 10.41
N LYS A 539 5.84 7.43 10.84
CA LYS A 539 5.06 8.30 9.97
C LYS A 539 5.94 9.39 9.34
N HIS A 540 5.51 9.93 8.20
CA HIS A 540 6.22 11.03 7.55
C HIS A 540 6.42 12.21 8.54
N GLY A 541 7.62 12.78 8.54
CA GLY A 541 8.04 13.80 9.51
C GLY A 541 8.65 13.24 10.81
N PHE A 542 8.78 11.92 10.96
CA PHE A 542 9.42 11.26 12.10
C PHE A 542 10.52 10.29 11.64
N PHE A 543 11.52 10.07 12.48
CA PHE A 543 12.60 9.10 12.27
C PHE A 543 12.70 8.13 13.45
N LYS A 544 13.19 6.93 13.19
CA LYS A 544 13.40 5.93 14.26
C LYS A 544 14.71 6.21 14.98
N ASP A 545 14.63 6.61 16.25
CA ASP A 545 15.80 6.73 17.11
C ASP A 545 16.38 5.33 17.36
N THR A 546 17.64 5.12 16.97
CA THR A 546 18.32 3.82 17.09
C THR A 546 18.57 3.39 18.53
N ASP A 547 18.72 4.35 19.45
CA ASP A 547 19.02 4.05 20.85
C ASP A 547 17.74 3.72 21.64
N THR A 548 16.62 4.38 21.31
CA THR A 548 15.34 4.18 22.04
C THR A 548 14.31 3.33 21.30
N SER A 549 14.48 3.11 19.99
CA SER A 549 13.50 2.48 19.09
C SER A 549 12.15 3.20 18.98
N ILE A 550 12.06 4.45 19.43
CA ILE A 550 10.86 5.32 19.38
C ILE A 550 10.95 6.24 18.15
N CYS A 551 9.82 6.60 17.56
CA CYS A 551 9.75 7.58 16.48
C CYS A 551 9.80 9.01 17.03
N GLN A 552 10.85 9.74 16.70
CA GLN A 552 11.03 11.14 17.07
C GLN A 552 10.80 12.07 15.88
N PRO A 553 10.30 13.30 16.06
CA PRO A 553 10.16 14.26 14.98
C PRO A 553 11.50 14.51 14.28
N LYS A 554 11.49 14.58 12.94
CA LYS A 554 12.67 14.92 12.15
C LYS A 554 13.19 16.32 12.56
N ILE A 555 14.51 16.44 12.60
CA ILE A 555 15.26 17.59 13.11
C ILE A 555 15.45 18.61 12.00
N GLY A 556 15.14 19.88 12.27
CA GLY A 556 15.34 20.97 11.30
C GLY A 556 16.81 21.20 10.96
N LEU A 557 17.07 21.84 9.81
CA LEU A 557 18.43 22.24 9.41
C LEU A 557 19.12 23.11 10.47
N GLU A 558 20.46 23.02 10.52
CA GLU A 558 21.35 23.70 11.46
C GLU A 558 21.15 23.33 12.95
N THR A 559 20.24 22.42 13.25
CA THR A 559 19.97 21.95 14.61
C THR A 559 20.85 20.75 14.94
N SER A 560 21.32 20.67 16.18
CA SER A 560 22.17 19.57 16.64
C SER A 560 21.45 18.24 16.55
N CYS A 561 22.12 17.21 16.03
CA CYS A 561 21.56 15.88 15.81
C CYS A 561 22.45 14.78 16.43
N PRO A 562 21.88 13.64 16.85
CA PRO A 562 22.66 12.52 17.36
C PRO A 562 23.38 11.76 16.23
N PRO A 563 24.64 11.34 16.41
CA PRO A 563 25.54 10.89 15.33
C PRO A 563 25.25 9.53 14.68
N LYS A 564 24.06 8.95 14.87
CA LYS A 564 23.81 7.51 14.67
C LYS A 564 22.72 7.14 13.65
N SER A 565 22.00 8.09 13.06
CA SER A 565 21.02 7.77 12.01
C SER A 565 21.11 8.76 10.85
N THR A 566 20.99 8.21 9.64
CA THR A 566 21.11 8.92 8.37
C THR A 566 19.82 9.60 7.92
N ASP A 567 18.70 9.39 8.62
CA ASP A 567 17.37 9.90 8.23
C ASP A 567 16.72 10.76 9.34
N GLN A 568 17.56 11.41 10.16
CA GLN A 568 17.07 12.22 11.28
C GLN A 568 16.62 13.62 10.87
N CYS A 569 17.04 14.10 9.69
CA CYS A 569 16.84 15.48 9.28
C CYS A 569 15.52 15.65 8.53
N ALA A 570 14.86 16.81 8.72
CA ALA A 570 13.53 17.11 8.19
C ALA A 570 13.49 17.19 6.66
N ASP A 571 14.61 17.56 6.04
CA ASP A 571 14.78 17.58 4.60
C ASP A 571 15.50 16.29 4.15
N ASP A 572 14.96 15.61 3.14
CA ASP A 572 15.51 14.33 2.64
C ASP A 572 16.89 14.51 1.95
N ASN A 573 17.26 15.75 1.60
CA ASN A 573 18.57 16.13 1.10
C ASN A 573 19.51 16.68 2.18
N ALA A 574 19.14 16.55 3.46
CA ALA A 574 20.00 16.83 4.59
C ALA A 574 20.58 15.54 5.20
N GLU A 575 21.73 15.67 5.86
CA GLU A 575 22.36 14.61 6.64
C GLU A 575 22.93 15.16 7.95
N CYS A 576 23.02 14.30 8.96
CA CYS A 576 23.58 14.65 10.26
C CYS A 576 25.12 14.49 10.20
N ASP A 577 25.83 15.59 9.99
CA ASP A 577 27.30 15.60 9.90
C ASP A 577 27.94 16.54 10.92
N LYS A 578 29.22 16.34 11.21
CA LYS A 578 30.00 17.24 12.07
C LYS A 578 30.29 18.54 11.35
N ASP A 579 29.91 19.65 11.96
CA ASP A 579 30.41 20.96 11.54
C ASP A 579 31.89 21.14 11.90
N ASP A 580 32.48 22.26 11.47
CA ASP A 580 33.88 22.63 11.75
C ASP A 580 34.21 22.73 13.25
N SER A 581 33.18 22.85 14.12
CA SER A 581 33.33 22.87 15.57
C SER A 581 33.30 21.49 16.21
N GLY A 582 33.08 20.44 15.41
CA GLY A 582 32.97 19.05 15.85
C GLY A 582 31.60 18.69 16.43
N VAL A 583 30.60 19.55 16.28
CA VAL A 583 29.22 19.33 16.73
C VAL A 583 28.41 18.76 15.56
N PHE A 584 27.69 17.67 15.80
CA PHE A 584 26.82 17.08 14.79
C PHE A 584 25.57 17.94 14.60
N LYS A 585 25.29 18.35 13.37
CA LYS A 585 24.10 19.12 12.98
C LYS A 585 23.51 18.58 11.69
N CYS A 586 22.21 18.77 11.52
CA CYS A 586 21.55 18.53 10.24
C CYS A 586 21.99 19.60 9.23
N GLY A 587 22.91 19.23 8.36
CA GLY A 587 23.39 20.06 7.25
C GLY A 587 22.89 19.51 5.91
N CYS A 588 22.88 20.34 4.87
CA CYS A 588 22.60 19.82 3.53
C CYS A 588 23.72 18.89 3.07
N LYS A 589 23.36 17.80 2.39
CA LYS A 589 24.31 16.92 1.70
C LYS A 589 25.24 17.75 0.82
N THR A 590 26.45 17.27 0.57
CA THR A 590 27.49 17.98 -0.21
C THR A 590 27.03 18.47 -1.59
N THR A 591 26.05 17.83 -2.20
CA THR A 591 25.45 18.22 -3.50
C THR A 591 24.37 19.30 -3.40
N HIS A 592 24.04 19.75 -2.19
CA HIS A 592 22.96 20.70 -1.89
C HIS A 592 23.47 21.89 -1.05
N TYR A 593 22.66 22.93 -0.95
CA TYR A 593 22.91 24.10 -0.11
C TYR A 593 21.65 24.53 0.61
N ASN A 594 21.82 25.11 1.80
CA ASN A 594 20.70 25.57 2.62
C ASN A 594 20.20 26.93 2.10
N SER A 595 18.93 26.97 1.70
CA SER A 595 18.20 28.19 1.36
C SER A 595 16.85 28.18 2.05
N ASN A 596 16.61 29.13 2.97
CA ASN A 596 15.36 29.24 3.72
C ASN A 596 14.92 27.94 4.43
N ASN A 597 15.84 27.25 5.09
CA ASN A 597 15.60 25.95 5.75
C ASN A 597 15.19 24.81 4.80
N GLN A 598 15.56 24.89 3.52
CA GLN A 598 15.44 23.80 2.55
C GLN A 598 16.79 23.53 1.89
N CYS A 599 17.09 22.26 1.63
CA CYS A 599 18.27 21.86 0.90
C CYS A 599 17.97 21.85 -0.59
N LEU A 600 18.44 22.89 -1.29
CA LEU A 600 18.32 23.00 -2.74
C LEU A 600 19.57 22.44 -3.43
N PRO A 601 19.44 21.79 -4.60
CA PRO A 601 20.59 21.32 -5.35
C PRO A 601 21.57 22.46 -5.66
N ARG A 602 22.87 22.21 -5.50
CA ARG A 602 23.91 23.18 -5.88
C ARG A 602 23.84 23.45 -7.38
N LYS A 603 24.18 24.68 -7.74
CA LYS A 603 24.11 25.22 -9.08
C LYS A 603 25.37 24.89 -9.87
N ALA A 604 25.18 24.51 -11.14
CA ALA A 604 26.24 24.20 -12.07
C ALA A 604 26.98 25.46 -12.54
N GLU A 605 28.11 25.29 -13.20
CA GLU A 605 28.88 26.40 -13.77
C GLU A 605 28.02 27.23 -14.75
N ASN A 606 28.13 28.54 -14.68
CA ASN A 606 27.39 29.57 -15.42
C ASN A 606 25.90 29.76 -15.05
N GLU A 607 25.38 29.02 -14.06
CA GLU A 607 24.03 29.24 -13.53
C GLU A 607 23.97 30.46 -12.60
N GLU A 608 22.82 31.15 -12.59
CA GLU A 608 22.63 32.36 -11.79
C GLU A 608 22.57 32.06 -10.29
N CYS A 609 23.36 32.76 -9.49
CA CYS A 609 23.42 32.65 -8.04
C CYS A 609 23.02 33.95 -7.36
N ASP A 610 22.56 33.89 -6.10
CA ASP A 610 22.05 35.09 -5.42
C ASP A 610 23.20 35.96 -4.90
N LYS A 611 23.06 37.28 -5.06
CA LYS A 611 24.00 38.25 -4.53
C LYS A 611 24.09 38.15 -3.01
N GLY A 612 25.18 37.61 -2.50
CA GLY A 612 25.41 37.39 -1.06
C GLY A 612 25.08 35.97 -0.59
N GLY A 613 24.63 35.08 -1.48
CA GLY A 613 24.67 33.64 -1.26
C GLY A 613 26.12 33.22 -1.15
N HIS A 614 26.51 32.68 0.00
CA HIS A 614 27.85 32.12 0.23
C HIS A 614 28.21 31.13 -0.89
N GLU A 615 29.52 30.90 -1.09
CA GLU A 615 30.13 29.96 -2.06
C GLU A 615 29.44 28.58 -2.12
N LEU A 616 28.70 28.24 -1.07
CA LEU A 616 27.86 27.08 -0.92
C LEU A 616 26.76 26.91 -1.99
N GLN A 617 26.29 27.95 -2.70
CA GLN A 617 25.28 27.77 -3.76
C GLN A 617 25.80 26.98 -4.97
N CYS A 618 27.11 26.94 -5.19
CA CYS A 618 27.73 26.40 -6.40
C CYS A 618 28.37 25.02 -6.13
N PHE A 619 28.49 24.19 -7.16
CA PHE A 619 29.22 22.92 -7.07
C PHE A 619 30.68 23.12 -6.60
N ASP A 620 31.26 22.11 -5.96
CA ASP A 620 32.54 22.21 -5.24
C ASP A 620 33.63 22.95 -6.04
N ASN A 621 34.26 23.93 -5.37
CA ASN A 621 35.27 24.86 -5.90
C ASN A 621 34.76 25.94 -6.87
N ALA A 622 33.47 26.07 -7.15
CA ALA A 622 32.94 27.23 -7.87
C ALA A 622 32.57 28.36 -6.89
N SER A 623 32.81 29.62 -7.27
CA SER A 623 32.41 30.80 -6.52
C SER A 623 31.32 31.58 -7.26
N CYS A 624 30.45 32.25 -6.51
CA CYS A 624 29.39 33.07 -7.08
C CYS A 624 29.92 34.46 -7.47
N ASP A 625 30.37 34.59 -8.72
CA ASP A 625 31.04 35.79 -9.24
C ASP A 625 30.11 36.67 -10.07
N LEU A 626 30.35 37.98 -10.07
CA LEU A 626 29.62 38.92 -10.94
C LEU A 626 30.19 38.87 -12.36
N VAL A 627 29.48 38.19 -13.27
CA VAL A 627 29.83 38.09 -14.69
C VAL A 627 28.77 38.82 -15.52
N ASN A 628 29.16 39.89 -16.24
CA ASN A 628 28.26 40.68 -17.09
C ASN A 628 27.02 41.24 -16.36
N ASN A 629 27.19 41.77 -15.14
CA ASN A 629 26.11 42.27 -14.26
C ASN A 629 25.12 41.21 -13.73
N VAL A 630 25.41 39.92 -13.89
CA VAL A 630 24.65 38.81 -13.31
C VAL A 630 25.58 37.97 -12.44
N TYR A 631 25.15 37.60 -11.25
CA TYR A 631 25.91 36.70 -10.38
C TYR A 631 25.78 35.29 -10.90
N LYS A 632 26.91 34.62 -11.18
CA LYS A 632 26.96 33.27 -11.72
C LYS A 632 27.97 32.40 -11.01
N CYS A 633 27.68 31.11 -10.90
CA CYS A 633 28.64 30.12 -10.44
C CYS A 633 29.78 29.99 -11.45
N ASN A 634 30.97 30.43 -11.06
CA ASN A 634 32.15 30.40 -11.90
C ASN A 634 33.10 29.35 -11.30
N GLY A 635 33.48 28.33 -12.07
CA GLY A 635 34.44 27.34 -11.61
C GLY A 635 35.71 28.06 -11.16
N ALA A 636 36.34 27.63 -10.06
CA ALA A 636 37.66 28.16 -9.72
C ALA A 636 38.52 28.05 -10.98
N ASN A 637 38.85 29.21 -11.56
CA ASN A 637 39.93 29.29 -12.52
C ASN A 637 41.08 28.60 -11.84
N GLU A 638 41.48 27.43 -12.34
CA GLU A 638 42.66 26.75 -11.87
C GLU A 638 43.73 27.84 -11.81
N MET A 639 44.16 28.20 -10.60
CA MET A 639 45.42 28.91 -10.41
C MET A 639 46.50 27.91 -10.81
N LEU A 640 46.59 27.65 -12.12
CA LEU A 640 47.69 26.97 -12.76
C LEU A 640 48.96 27.79 -12.49
N PRO A 641 50.11 27.13 -12.49
CA PRO A 641 51.07 27.23 -11.43
C PRO A 641 52.17 28.18 -11.89
N SER A 642 51.90 29.48 -11.85
CA SER A 642 52.88 30.48 -12.31
C SER A 642 54.18 30.44 -11.48
N LEU A 643 54.10 29.94 -10.24
CA LEU A 643 55.29 29.71 -9.40
C LEU A 643 56.12 28.50 -9.85
N PHE A 644 55.52 27.41 -10.34
CA PHE A 644 56.28 26.25 -10.83
C PHE A 644 56.93 26.53 -12.19
N CYS A 645 56.28 27.29 -13.07
CA CYS A 645 56.94 27.74 -14.30
C CYS A 645 58.10 28.70 -14.01
N MET A 646 58.00 29.60 -13.03
CA MET A 646 59.13 30.44 -12.63
C MET A 646 60.29 29.62 -12.05
N ILE A 647 60.02 28.61 -11.22
CA ILE A 647 61.06 27.75 -10.62
C ILE A 647 61.73 26.87 -11.70
N LEU A 648 60.97 26.33 -12.66
CA LEU A 648 61.55 25.56 -13.76
C LEU A 648 62.39 26.43 -14.70
N THR A 649 61.98 27.68 -14.95
CA THR A 649 62.75 28.61 -15.78
C THR A 649 64.04 29.06 -15.08
N ILE A 650 64.02 29.23 -13.76
CA ILE A 650 65.22 29.53 -12.96
C ILE A 650 66.18 28.34 -12.89
N LEU A 651 65.68 27.10 -12.80
CA LEU A 651 66.50 25.88 -12.81
C LEU A 651 67.13 25.62 -14.19
N VAL A 652 66.46 25.97 -15.29
CA VAL A 652 67.00 25.86 -16.65
C VAL A 652 68.01 26.97 -16.97
N LEU A 653 67.96 28.12 -16.27
CA LEU A 653 68.97 29.18 -16.39
C LEU A 653 70.19 28.99 -15.47
N LEU A 654 70.12 28.05 -14.51
CA LEU A 654 71.20 27.69 -13.58
C LEU A 654 71.92 26.38 -13.96
N HIS A 655 71.61 25.81 -15.12
CA HIS A 655 72.42 24.81 -15.84
C HIS A 655 72.92 25.42 -17.14
#